data_AF-A0A836KUY1-F1
#
_entry.id   AF-A0A836KUY1-F1
#
_cell.length_a   1.000
_cell.length_b   1.000
_cell.length_c   1.000
_cell.angle_alpha   90.00
_cell.angle_beta   90.00
_cell.angle_gamma   90.00
#
_symmetry.space_group_name_H-M   'P 1'
#
loop_
_entity.id
_entity.type
_entity.pdbx_description
1 polymer ?
#
loop_
_entity_poly.entity_id
_entity_poly.type
_entity_poly.pdbx_seq_one_letter_code
_entity_poly.pdbx_strand_id
1 'polypeptide(L)'
;MQPPHLTPSLSPPHPPRKHTYTTHSTQHAKGGQMNASSREGGGEGDTAERSSVARRSSSAAANPATTTESSSPLFTAAENAEFQAIVAECKTFEDCERQYQAVLMTLEGDDVLDRFRVEYDGLHSSLLRSHEGEGRLLRKCADLQSDIEACAEKAIAAAELTLGDRDTIANLKAETERTSRRLVQVKEKEAQLKEAVTALKREIAEQQAKAQDPIDLPAQEAALHSLRRLHETLQREDEQLTQQLRSASLDAAATQRRITALVNSNSANTAELDRVREAISRMEEEAQMVLASKAVKEQELRAVRDTIARRLAYHISQQHTLDALGEDHERNGQELRDVKHEETRLTEEYQGVCRQLQHVNTALQECNEENDLWQRRVHEKAAELQAHQASIASVHKRCLKTQKVVEALQRRNAVAEERKSEQLEKQREAVEQLKSEEAALARAKQAARTATQTAASVREEVNLLQQHITGEAAEQQRNATWLAAKRGHLRLLESVLMSVEEHIQQTRHEVYVVAQEAETSEASAKKYAFACAHLLSDIEHKDAELAQSEERLKEVEARIEQQQALLESMVAERNTYIVHYDQLKHGLSEQQHEFALLLAKVQAMRSAIQKHDKDVKLELERIQLLRQQHEELEAHVVDYQRRASKKQRCADALGQEVRQLRAVLSDAAAETARQQRRCRDVVHERDILERQATDRATELHALYERAHTQQTLLQHHEGFYNDHTQQLEHLEYQTARFAQQLEQMRMFVARLPELRVLLNNAARELQREKVRVRALLDDAGHAVNVHPYHELASAEPEAYALLKRVQKLQRVLVQRHNELEEKEAAIQSVEQRYMKAKATVAHQPGPEIVEQLTAHQQNLIKRNQQMRQMQEALEFFRSQTDQFKARHDVLRERLADMGKTYAAARAEEERRSRVGNFTGVNSTAPHPESPLAADELAVYHGFVAPPRSTTSATTHAAIALSTTPGEGVDLPSEGPHQSAAQLQ
;
A
#
# COMPACT_ATOMS: atom_id res chain seq x y z
N MET A 1 29.05 -5.41 62.73
CA MET A 1 29.85 -4.24 62.31
C MET A 1 29.13 -3.65 61.10
N GLN A 2 28.33 -2.60 61.24
CA GLN A 2 28.68 -1.18 61.51
C GLN A 2 29.39 -0.48 60.32
N PRO A 3 28.63 0.28 59.52
CA PRO A 3 29.10 1.46 58.80
C PRO A 3 28.82 2.76 59.60
N PRO A 4 29.54 3.85 59.30
CA PRO A 4 28.92 5.18 59.15
C PRO A 4 29.50 5.94 57.91
N HIS A 5 28.94 7.01 57.31
CA HIS A 5 28.21 8.20 57.80
C HIS A 5 29.10 9.19 58.62
N LEU A 6 28.98 10.53 58.62
CA LEU A 6 28.22 11.50 57.80
C LEU A 6 28.71 12.97 58.09
N THR A 7 29.15 13.74 57.07
CA THR A 7 28.99 15.25 56.96
C THR A 7 29.55 16.10 58.15
N PRO A 8 29.24 17.42 58.39
CA PRO A 8 28.48 18.45 57.63
C PRO A 8 29.04 19.91 57.58
N SER A 9 28.30 20.82 56.89
CA SER A 9 28.21 22.29 57.12
C SER A 9 29.39 23.18 56.66
N LEU A 10 29.26 24.51 56.36
CA LEU A 10 28.13 25.48 56.27
C LEU A 10 28.53 26.69 55.35
N SER A 11 27.61 27.64 55.06
CA SER A 11 27.75 28.82 54.15
C SER A 11 28.12 30.14 54.90
N PRO A 12 28.00 31.38 54.36
CA PRO A 12 28.37 32.05 53.08
C PRO A 12 29.46 33.16 53.37
N PRO A 13 29.49 34.48 52.95
CA PRO A 13 28.93 35.28 51.83
C PRO A 13 29.92 36.28 51.11
N HIS A 14 29.38 37.23 50.31
CA HIS A 14 29.99 38.47 49.73
C HIS A 14 29.75 39.73 50.63
N PRO A 15 30.11 41.02 50.29
CA PRO A 15 30.89 41.60 49.17
C PRO A 15 32.16 42.44 49.58
N PRO A 16 32.23 43.81 49.76
CA PRO A 16 32.02 44.95 48.83
C PRO A 16 33.09 46.11 48.75
N ARG A 17 33.28 46.68 47.53
CA ARG A 17 33.42 48.13 47.16
C ARG A 17 34.68 49.01 47.38
N LYS A 18 34.94 49.84 46.34
CA LYS A 18 35.56 51.22 46.27
C LYS A 18 37.08 51.34 46.54
N HIS A 19 37.87 52.31 46.04
CA HIS A 19 37.87 53.36 44.98
C HIS A 19 38.68 54.54 45.54
N THR A 20 39.74 55.02 44.87
CA THR A 20 40.23 56.42 44.92
C THR A 20 41.20 56.70 43.77
N TYR A 21 40.91 57.75 42.96
CA TYR A 21 41.71 58.97 42.65
C TYR A 21 43.23 58.89 42.33
N THR A 22 43.87 59.85 41.62
CA THR A 22 43.74 61.34 41.65
C THR A 22 44.15 62.10 40.35
N THR A 23 43.43 63.21 40.06
CA THR A 23 43.89 64.55 39.52
C THR A 23 44.63 64.68 38.17
N HIS A 24 44.25 65.56 37.20
CA HIS A 24 44.18 67.05 37.17
C HIS A 24 45.57 67.75 37.19
N SER A 25 45.85 68.89 36.49
CA SER A 25 45.11 69.70 35.49
C SER A 25 46.00 70.83 34.88
N THR A 26 45.57 71.44 33.76
CA THR A 26 45.82 72.85 33.31
C THR A 26 47.23 73.36 32.95
N GLN A 27 47.37 73.97 31.76
CA GLN A 27 47.62 75.43 31.59
C GLN A 27 47.34 75.94 30.15
N HIS A 28 47.38 77.26 29.94
CA HIS A 28 46.96 77.98 28.70
C HIS A 28 48.12 78.56 27.88
N ALA A 29 47.88 78.78 26.58
CA ALA A 29 48.36 79.96 25.83
C ALA A 29 47.44 80.26 24.61
N LYS A 30 47.48 81.49 24.06
CA LYS A 30 46.75 81.94 22.85
C LYS A 30 47.71 82.66 21.88
N GLY A 31 47.38 82.68 20.59
CA GLY A 31 47.98 83.54 19.55
C GLY A 31 46.95 84.00 18.51
N GLY A 32 47.14 85.20 17.92
CA GLY A 32 46.23 85.86 16.95
C GLY A 32 46.49 85.48 15.47
N GLN A 33 45.56 85.65 14.51
CA GLN A 33 44.84 86.84 13.98
C GLN A 33 45.58 87.64 12.88
N MET A 34 44.94 87.79 11.70
CA MET A 34 44.86 88.93 10.74
C MET A 34 44.38 88.39 9.36
N ASN A 35 43.28 88.87 8.74
CA ASN A 35 43.09 90.09 7.91
C ASN A 35 43.78 90.05 6.51
N ALA A 36 43.23 90.58 5.41
CA ALA A 36 41.86 90.98 5.02
C ALA A 36 41.81 91.41 3.52
N SER A 37 40.59 91.60 2.95
CA SER A 37 40.28 92.35 1.70
C SER A 37 40.63 91.67 0.34
N SER A 38 40.00 91.95 -0.82
CA SER A 38 38.84 92.84 -1.10
C SER A 38 38.17 92.65 -2.49
N ARG A 39 36.92 93.14 -2.61
CA ARG A 39 36.30 93.88 -3.76
C ARG A 39 35.35 93.18 -4.79
N GLU A 40 34.07 93.59 -4.70
CA GLU A 40 32.99 93.87 -5.72
C GLU A 40 32.66 92.84 -6.85
N GLY A 41 31.38 92.63 -7.24
CA GLY A 41 30.09 93.12 -6.69
C GLY A 41 28.87 92.98 -7.63
N GLY A 42 27.64 93.04 -7.08
CA GLY A 42 26.35 93.10 -7.80
C GLY A 42 25.78 91.75 -8.32
N GLY A 43 24.46 91.53 -8.45
CA GLY A 43 23.30 92.37 -8.12
C GLY A 43 21.96 91.61 -8.29
N GLU A 44 20.88 92.12 -7.67
CA GLU A 44 19.53 91.54 -7.48
C GLU A 44 18.72 91.23 -8.77
N GLY A 45 17.60 90.46 -8.66
CA GLY A 45 16.43 90.67 -9.54
C GLY A 45 15.58 89.47 -10.04
N ASP A 46 14.48 89.17 -9.33
CA ASP A 46 13.10 88.89 -9.81
C ASP A 46 12.64 87.76 -10.79
N THR A 47 11.57 87.10 -10.32
CA THR A 47 10.32 86.60 -10.98
C THR A 47 10.26 85.97 -12.39
N ALA A 48 9.87 84.68 -12.41
CA ALA A 48 8.63 84.09 -12.95
C ALA A 48 8.17 84.17 -14.45
N GLU A 49 7.50 83.06 -14.83
CA GLU A 49 6.51 82.84 -15.91
C GLU A 49 6.89 82.64 -17.42
N ARG A 50 6.24 81.59 -17.98
CA ARG A 50 5.71 81.41 -19.36
C ARG A 50 6.64 81.31 -20.61
N SER A 51 6.89 80.04 -20.95
CA SER A 51 6.27 79.35 -22.12
C SER A 51 6.92 79.32 -23.53
N SER A 52 6.77 78.13 -24.15
CA SER A 52 6.43 77.85 -25.56
C SER A 52 7.50 77.53 -26.65
N VAL A 53 7.46 76.26 -27.09
CA VAL A 53 7.25 75.78 -28.48
C VAL A 53 8.42 75.65 -29.50
N ALA A 54 8.30 74.58 -30.33
CA ALA A 54 8.99 74.26 -31.61
C ALA A 54 10.44 73.69 -31.54
N ARG A 55 10.67 72.41 -31.91
CA ARG A 55 10.99 71.86 -33.27
C ARG A 55 12.40 72.25 -33.77
N ARG A 56 13.25 71.41 -34.39
CA ARG A 56 13.20 70.09 -35.10
C ARG A 56 14.65 69.51 -35.11
N SER A 57 15.01 68.28 -35.50
CA SER A 57 14.40 66.92 -35.54
C SER A 57 15.38 65.94 -36.24
N SER A 58 15.27 64.61 -36.01
CA SER A 58 15.95 63.48 -36.71
C SER A 58 17.50 63.45 -36.64
N SER A 59 18.18 62.30 -36.51
CA SER A 59 17.83 60.87 -36.26
C SER A 59 19.12 60.14 -35.77
N ALA A 60 19.23 58.83 -35.51
CA ALA A 60 18.39 57.67 -35.82
C ALA A 60 18.47 56.55 -34.74
N ALA A 61 18.28 55.29 -35.16
CA ALA A 61 18.06 54.11 -34.33
C ALA A 61 19.30 53.29 -33.93
N ALA A 62 19.28 52.72 -32.72
CA ALA A 62 19.46 51.28 -32.49
C ALA A 62 18.97 50.90 -31.07
N ASN A 63 18.02 49.95 -30.97
CA ASN A 63 17.65 49.31 -29.70
C ASN A 63 18.55 48.06 -29.48
N PRO A 64 18.66 47.56 -28.24
CA PRO A 64 17.71 46.52 -27.82
C PRO A 64 16.98 46.86 -26.52
N ALA A 65 15.83 46.22 -26.31
CA ALA A 65 14.97 46.45 -25.14
C ALA A 65 15.49 45.72 -23.89
N THR A 66 15.36 46.38 -22.73
CA THR A 66 15.27 45.71 -21.43
C THR A 66 14.04 46.26 -20.71
N THR A 67 12.98 45.47 -20.64
CA THR A 67 11.77 45.76 -19.86
C THR A 67 12.10 45.65 -18.38
N THR A 68 12.44 46.78 -17.76
CA THR A 68 12.52 46.89 -16.30
C THR A 68 11.10 46.98 -15.74
N GLU A 69 10.43 45.84 -15.64
CA GLU A 69 9.21 45.72 -14.84
C GLU A 69 9.60 45.94 -13.37
N SER A 70 9.29 47.13 -12.84
CA SER A 70 9.40 47.40 -11.42
C SER A 70 8.40 46.52 -10.69
N SER A 71 8.89 45.49 -9.99
CA SER A 71 8.05 44.56 -9.23
C SER A 71 7.21 45.32 -8.22
N SER A 72 5.90 45.42 -8.47
CA SER A 72 4.95 45.90 -7.47
C SER A 72 4.99 44.99 -6.25
N PRO A 73 4.82 45.51 -5.03
CA PRO A 73 4.75 44.67 -3.84
C PRO A 73 3.58 43.68 -3.96
N LEU A 74 3.80 42.44 -3.53
CA LEU A 74 2.83 41.35 -3.64
C LEU A 74 1.56 41.54 -2.79
N PHE A 75 1.59 42.48 -1.84
CA PHE A 75 0.44 42.95 -1.08
C PHE A 75 0.37 44.47 -1.15
N THR A 76 -0.85 44.99 -1.25
CA THR A 76 -1.15 46.41 -1.10
C THR A 76 -1.06 46.83 0.37
N ALA A 77 -0.90 48.13 0.61
CA ALA A 77 -0.94 48.69 1.96
C ALA A 77 -2.30 48.52 2.67
N ALA A 78 -3.38 48.22 1.92
CA ALA A 78 -4.70 47.92 2.49
C ALA A 78 -4.75 46.50 3.07
N GLU A 79 -4.34 45.48 2.30
CA GLU A 79 -4.33 44.08 2.74
C GLU A 79 -3.43 43.86 3.98
N ASN A 80 -2.29 44.57 4.05
CA ASN A 80 -1.44 44.57 5.25
C ASN A 80 -2.10 45.24 6.47
N ALA A 81 -2.95 46.26 6.27
CA ALA A 81 -3.70 46.89 7.36
C ALA A 81 -4.85 45.98 7.84
N GLU A 82 -5.53 45.30 6.92
CA GLU A 82 -6.57 44.31 7.23
C GLU A 82 -6.00 43.11 8.02
N PHE A 83 -4.83 42.58 7.62
CA PHE A 83 -4.16 41.53 8.39
C PHE A 83 -3.78 41.98 9.81
N GLN A 84 -3.29 43.21 9.96
CA GLN A 84 -2.98 43.78 11.29
C GLN A 84 -4.24 44.01 12.14
N ALA A 85 -5.39 44.34 11.53
CA ALA A 85 -6.67 44.45 12.23
C ALA A 85 -7.12 43.09 12.78
N ILE A 86 -7.09 42.03 11.97
CA ILE A 86 -7.45 40.66 12.39
C ILE A 86 -6.53 40.19 13.53
N VAL A 87 -5.22 40.47 13.45
CA VAL A 87 -4.23 40.18 14.51
C VAL A 87 -4.45 41.03 15.78
N ALA A 88 -5.17 42.15 15.71
CA ALA A 88 -5.61 42.92 16.86
C ALA A 88 -6.92 42.37 17.47
N GLU A 89 -7.90 42.03 16.63
CA GLU A 89 -9.17 41.41 17.06
C GLU A 89 -8.93 40.09 17.80
N CYS A 90 -8.03 39.24 17.32
CA CYS A 90 -7.66 37.97 17.95
C CYS A 90 -7.08 38.12 19.38
N LYS A 91 -6.64 39.33 19.79
CA LYS A 91 -6.18 39.65 21.16
C LYS A 91 -7.30 40.08 22.10
N THR A 92 -8.47 40.46 21.58
CA THR A 92 -9.65 40.80 22.40
C THR A 92 -10.28 39.58 23.08
N PHE A 93 -9.88 38.37 22.67
CA PHE A 93 -10.30 37.10 23.26
C PHE A 93 -10.06 37.00 24.78
N GLU A 94 -9.02 37.67 25.32
CA GLU A 94 -8.81 37.73 26.77
C GLU A 94 -10.00 38.37 27.53
N ASP A 95 -10.68 39.34 26.93
CA ASP A 95 -11.87 39.95 27.53
C ASP A 95 -13.12 39.08 27.37
N CYS A 96 -13.17 38.22 26.35
CA CYS A 96 -14.19 37.17 26.22
C CYS A 96 -14.01 36.08 27.29
N GLU A 97 -12.78 35.63 27.58
CA GLU A 97 -12.53 34.69 28.69
C GLU A 97 -12.91 35.30 30.04
N ARG A 98 -12.56 36.56 30.29
CA ARG A 98 -12.95 37.29 31.52
C ARG A 98 -14.48 37.37 31.68
N GLN A 99 -15.20 37.61 30.58
CA GLN A 99 -16.67 37.64 30.58
C GLN A 99 -17.28 36.24 30.80
N TYR A 100 -16.74 35.20 30.14
CA TYR A 100 -17.15 33.82 30.35
C TYR A 100 -16.96 33.37 31.81
N GLN A 101 -15.80 33.65 32.40
CA GLN A 101 -15.51 33.37 33.82
C GLN A 101 -16.47 34.14 34.75
N ALA A 102 -16.76 35.41 34.46
CA ALA A 102 -17.72 36.19 35.24
C ALA A 102 -19.15 35.61 35.15
N VAL A 103 -19.61 35.18 33.96
CA VAL A 103 -20.91 34.52 33.78
C VAL A 103 -20.95 33.19 34.53
N LEU A 104 -19.90 32.36 34.45
CA LEU A 104 -19.80 31.13 35.22
C LEU A 104 -19.96 31.36 36.72
N MET A 105 -19.21 32.31 37.30
CA MET A 105 -19.31 32.66 38.72
C MET A 105 -20.70 33.18 39.13
N THR A 106 -21.53 33.65 38.20
CA THR A 106 -22.95 34.01 38.47
C THR A 106 -23.94 32.85 38.28
N LEU A 107 -23.53 31.75 37.66
CA LEU A 107 -24.31 30.51 37.51
C LEU A 107 -23.99 29.48 38.61
N GLU A 108 -22.86 29.63 39.31
CA GLU A 108 -22.49 28.80 40.47
C GLU A 108 -23.37 29.09 41.71
N GLY A 109 -24.57 28.50 41.72
CA GLY A 109 -25.47 28.53 42.88
C GLY A 109 -26.95 28.29 42.61
N ASP A 110 -27.37 28.12 41.35
CA ASP A 110 -28.78 27.96 40.98
C ASP A 110 -29.01 26.63 40.22
N ASP A 111 -29.46 25.60 40.95
CA ASP A 111 -29.65 24.22 40.47
C ASP A 111 -30.53 24.12 39.20
N VAL A 112 -31.37 25.11 38.93
CA VAL A 112 -32.25 25.16 37.74
C VAL A 112 -31.45 25.48 36.47
N LEU A 113 -30.37 26.26 36.59
CA LEU A 113 -29.54 26.73 35.48
C LEU A 113 -28.35 25.81 35.18
N ASP A 114 -28.15 24.75 35.97
CA ASP A 114 -26.96 23.89 35.88
C ASP A 114 -26.84 23.17 34.51
N ARG A 115 -27.98 22.90 33.84
CA ARG A 115 -27.99 22.41 32.45
C ARG A 115 -27.49 23.44 31.44
N PHE A 116 -27.89 24.71 31.63
CA PHE A 116 -27.43 25.82 30.80
C PHE A 116 -25.94 26.08 31.02
N ARG A 117 -25.44 25.93 32.26
CA ARG A 117 -23.99 25.98 32.57
C ARG A 117 -23.21 24.96 31.74
N VAL A 118 -23.63 23.69 31.73
CA VAL A 118 -22.97 22.63 30.94
C VAL A 118 -23.02 22.89 29.42
N GLU A 119 -24.12 23.42 28.89
CA GLU A 119 -24.21 23.78 27.47
C GLU A 119 -23.34 25.01 27.12
N TYR A 120 -23.27 25.99 28.02
CA TYR A 120 -22.42 27.19 27.91
C TYR A 120 -20.92 26.84 27.98
N ASP A 121 -20.53 25.92 28.85
CA ASP A 121 -19.18 25.35 28.92
C ASP A 121 -18.83 24.54 27.67
N GLY A 122 -19.79 23.82 27.10
CA GLY A 122 -19.65 23.13 25.81
C GLY A 122 -19.38 24.10 24.66
N LEU A 123 -20.12 25.22 24.62
CA LEU A 123 -19.93 26.30 23.65
C LEU A 123 -18.57 26.98 23.81
N HIS A 124 -18.17 27.36 25.03
CA HIS A 124 -16.85 27.95 25.29
C HIS A 124 -15.72 26.98 24.94
N SER A 125 -15.86 25.69 25.27
CA SER A 125 -14.93 24.63 24.89
C SER A 125 -14.86 24.39 23.38
N SER A 126 -15.82 24.87 22.59
CA SER A 126 -15.76 24.89 21.12
C SER A 126 -15.13 26.18 20.60
N LEU A 127 -15.44 27.32 21.22
CA LEU A 127 -14.86 28.63 20.90
C LEU A 127 -13.34 28.65 21.11
N LEU A 128 -12.86 28.12 22.24
CA LEU A 128 -11.44 27.90 22.54
C LEU A 128 -10.73 27.12 21.42
N ARG A 129 -11.30 25.98 21.01
CA ARG A 129 -10.73 25.16 19.92
C ARG A 129 -10.71 25.89 18.56
N SER A 130 -11.68 26.78 18.33
CA SER A 130 -11.68 27.66 17.16
C SER A 130 -10.56 28.71 17.24
N HIS A 131 -10.44 29.42 18.37
CA HIS A 131 -9.40 30.44 18.61
C HIS A 131 -7.99 29.86 18.57
N GLU A 132 -7.76 28.67 19.16
CA GLU A 132 -6.47 27.98 19.00
C GLU A 132 -6.18 27.63 17.52
N GLY A 133 -7.22 27.33 16.72
CA GLY A 133 -7.10 27.05 15.28
C GLY A 133 -6.72 28.31 14.50
N GLU A 134 -7.48 29.38 14.70
CA GLU A 134 -7.27 30.71 14.12
C GLU A 134 -5.90 31.28 14.50
N GLY A 135 -5.54 31.27 15.78
CA GLY A 135 -4.23 31.68 16.27
C GLY A 135 -3.08 30.80 15.78
N ARG A 136 -3.33 29.56 15.32
CA ARG A 136 -2.35 28.72 14.60
C ARG A 136 -2.25 29.05 13.11
N LEU A 137 -3.30 29.59 12.50
CA LEU A 137 -3.29 30.10 11.13
C LEU A 137 -2.62 31.48 11.06
N LEU A 138 -2.98 32.42 11.94
CA LEU A 138 -2.37 33.76 11.99
C LEU A 138 -0.86 33.72 12.21
N ARG A 139 -0.36 32.80 13.06
CA ARG A 139 1.09 32.55 13.19
C ARG A 139 1.72 32.15 11.86
N LYS A 140 1.17 31.15 11.16
CA LYS A 140 1.66 30.74 9.83
C LYS A 140 1.61 31.86 8.80
N CYS A 141 0.57 32.71 8.83
CA CYS A 141 0.48 33.87 7.94
C CYS A 141 1.58 34.90 8.25
N ALA A 142 1.86 35.18 9.53
CA ALA A 142 2.95 36.06 9.95
C ALA A 142 4.34 35.47 9.63
N ASP A 143 4.54 34.17 9.83
CA ASP A 143 5.77 33.45 9.46
C ASP A 143 6.00 33.57 7.93
N LEU A 144 4.97 33.27 7.12
CA LEU A 144 5.03 33.38 5.66
C LEU A 144 5.22 34.82 5.18
N GLN A 145 4.61 35.81 5.85
CA GLN A 145 4.82 37.22 5.54
C GLN A 145 6.27 37.64 5.82
N SER A 146 6.85 37.21 6.95
CA SER A 146 8.26 37.47 7.26
C SER A 146 9.21 36.78 6.27
N ASP A 147 8.92 35.56 5.84
CA ASP A 147 9.67 34.88 4.77
C ASP A 147 9.56 35.62 3.42
N ILE A 148 8.38 36.14 3.07
CA ILE A 148 8.16 36.93 1.83
C ILE A 148 8.94 38.25 1.89
N GLU A 149 8.87 38.97 3.00
CA GLU A 149 9.61 40.22 3.22
C GLU A 149 11.13 39.97 3.16
N ALA A 150 11.61 38.94 3.85
CA ALA A 150 13.02 38.53 3.80
C ALA A 150 13.44 37.98 2.42
N CYS A 151 12.52 37.56 1.56
CA CYS A 151 12.79 37.22 0.16
C CYS A 151 12.81 38.46 -0.74
N ALA A 152 11.96 39.45 -0.49
CA ALA A 152 11.95 40.73 -1.19
C ALA A 152 13.24 41.53 -0.93
N GLU A 153 13.69 41.61 0.32
CA GLU A 153 14.99 42.23 0.67
C GLU A 153 16.16 41.58 -0.08
N LYS A 154 16.20 40.23 -0.12
CA LYS A 154 17.23 39.48 -0.85
C LYS A 154 17.16 39.72 -2.36
N ALA A 155 15.95 39.89 -2.93
CA ALA A 155 15.76 40.21 -4.34
C ALA A 155 16.24 41.63 -4.68
N ILE A 156 15.97 42.61 -3.81
CA ILE A 156 16.46 44.00 -3.94
C ILE A 156 17.99 44.03 -3.86
N ALA A 157 18.58 43.41 -2.83
CA ALA A 157 20.03 43.34 -2.67
C ALA A 157 20.72 42.63 -3.86
N ALA A 158 20.10 41.58 -4.41
CA ALA A 158 20.59 40.93 -5.62
C ALA A 158 20.49 41.84 -6.86
N ALA A 159 19.40 42.61 -7.01
CA ALA A 159 19.25 43.56 -8.10
C ALA A 159 20.31 44.67 -8.05
N GLU A 160 20.56 45.26 -6.88
CA GLU A 160 21.64 46.25 -6.66
C GLU A 160 23.02 45.69 -7.01
N LEU A 161 23.30 44.44 -6.61
CA LEU A 161 24.57 43.76 -6.92
C LEU A 161 24.73 43.56 -8.44
N THR A 162 23.67 43.13 -9.15
CA THR A 162 23.72 43.03 -10.62
C THR A 162 23.82 44.38 -11.34
N LEU A 163 23.42 45.48 -10.70
CA LEU A 163 23.66 46.84 -11.21
C LEU A 163 25.14 47.23 -11.08
N GLY A 164 25.76 46.95 -9.93
CA GLY A 164 27.21 47.13 -9.73
C GLY A 164 28.07 46.27 -10.67
N ASP A 165 27.68 45.01 -10.90
CA ASP A 165 28.32 44.13 -11.89
C ASP A 165 28.21 44.71 -13.31
N ARG A 166 27.06 45.28 -13.68
CA ARG A 166 26.85 45.91 -14.99
C ARG A 166 27.76 47.12 -15.20
N ASP A 167 27.94 47.96 -14.18
CA ASP A 167 28.79 49.16 -14.27
C ASP A 167 30.29 48.84 -14.20
N THR A 168 30.70 47.85 -13.41
CA THR A 168 32.10 47.35 -13.44
C THR A 168 32.45 46.71 -14.79
N ILE A 169 31.54 45.92 -15.38
CA ILE A 169 31.70 45.38 -16.75
C ILE A 169 31.77 46.51 -17.79
N ALA A 170 31.02 47.60 -17.64
CA ALA A 170 31.11 48.76 -18.53
C ALA A 170 32.48 49.47 -18.41
N ASN A 171 32.99 49.65 -17.20
CA ASN A 171 34.30 50.25 -16.95
C ASN A 171 35.45 49.39 -17.50
N LEU A 172 35.43 48.08 -17.27
CA LEU A 172 36.45 47.15 -17.81
C LEU A 172 36.45 47.10 -19.36
N LYS A 173 35.29 47.27 -20.00
CA LYS A 173 35.19 47.44 -21.46
C LYS A 173 35.81 48.77 -21.92
N ALA A 174 35.54 49.86 -21.22
CA ALA A 174 36.16 51.15 -21.52
C ALA A 174 37.69 51.12 -21.32
N GLU A 175 38.21 50.34 -20.37
CA GLU A 175 39.65 50.19 -20.15
C GLU A 175 40.33 49.27 -21.16
N THR A 176 39.71 48.17 -21.56
CA THR A 176 40.23 47.31 -22.64
C THR A 176 40.23 48.02 -24.00
N GLU A 177 39.29 48.94 -24.25
CA GLU A 177 39.39 49.87 -25.39
C GLU A 177 40.54 50.88 -25.24
N ARG A 178 40.86 51.37 -24.03
CA ARG A 178 42.00 52.28 -23.81
C ARG A 178 43.35 51.56 -23.99
N THR A 179 43.49 50.33 -23.49
CA THR A 179 44.75 49.56 -23.60
C THR A 179 45.00 49.08 -25.02
N SER A 180 43.98 48.62 -25.76
CA SER A 180 44.11 48.28 -27.17
C SER A 180 44.50 49.48 -28.05
N ARG A 181 43.91 50.67 -27.83
CA ARG A 181 44.32 51.92 -28.51
C ARG A 181 45.78 52.31 -28.19
N ARG A 182 46.23 52.16 -26.93
CA ARG A 182 47.64 52.35 -26.55
C ARG A 182 48.57 51.34 -27.24
N LEU A 183 48.17 50.08 -27.36
CA LEU A 183 48.97 49.04 -28.02
C LEU A 183 49.19 49.34 -29.52
N VAL A 184 48.19 49.89 -30.22
CA VAL A 184 48.34 50.37 -31.61
C VAL A 184 49.38 51.49 -31.68
N GLN A 185 49.25 52.52 -30.83
CA GLN A 185 50.18 53.66 -30.78
C GLN A 185 51.63 53.26 -30.43
N VAL A 186 51.82 52.19 -29.63
CA VAL A 186 53.15 51.64 -29.35
C VAL A 186 53.73 50.95 -30.58
N LYS A 187 52.94 50.15 -31.31
CA LYS A 187 53.39 49.47 -32.54
C LYS A 187 53.73 50.45 -33.67
N GLU A 188 52.97 51.55 -33.80
CA GLU A 188 53.27 52.63 -34.75
C GLU A 188 54.62 53.30 -34.43
N LYS A 189 54.89 53.60 -33.14
CA LYS A 189 56.18 54.15 -32.70
C LYS A 189 57.33 53.15 -32.86
N GLU A 190 57.08 51.86 -32.65
CA GLU A 190 58.06 50.79 -32.86
C GLU A 190 58.48 50.69 -34.34
N ALA A 191 57.54 50.86 -35.27
CA ALA A 191 57.83 50.93 -36.71
C ALA A 191 58.70 52.15 -37.06
N GLN A 192 58.30 53.34 -36.58
CA GLN A 192 59.06 54.59 -36.80
C GLN A 192 60.50 54.53 -36.26
N LEU A 193 60.69 53.92 -35.09
CA LEU A 193 62.02 53.71 -34.51
C LEU A 193 62.87 52.71 -35.31
N LYS A 194 62.25 51.65 -35.85
CA LYS A 194 62.94 50.70 -36.75
C LYS A 194 63.40 51.37 -38.03
N GLU A 195 62.58 52.23 -38.64
CA GLU A 195 62.94 53.01 -39.82
C GLU A 195 64.12 53.95 -39.53
N ALA A 196 64.06 54.73 -38.44
CA ALA A 196 65.13 55.63 -38.01
C ALA A 196 66.49 54.91 -37.80
N VAL A 197 66.47 53.69 -37.23
CA VAL A 197 67.69 52.85 -37.08
C VAL A 197 68.26 52.43 -38.43
N THR A 198 67.46 52.31 -39.50
CA THR A 198 67.98 52.05 -40.86
C THR A 198 68.48 53.30 -41.58
N ALA A 199 68.10 54.50 -41.15
CA ALA A 199 68.67 55.76 -41.65
C ALA A 199 70.07 55.98 -41.07
N LEU A 200 70.20 55.95 -39.73
CA LEU A 200 71.49 56.14 -39.04
C LEU A 200 72.57 55.14 -39.48
N LYS A 201 72.17 53.90 -39.82
CA LYS A 201 73.09 52.88 -40.36
C LYS A 201 73.64 53.18 -41.77
N ARG A 202 73.02 54.10 -42.53
CA ARG A 202 73.56 54.59 -43.82
C ARG A 202 74.51 55.76 -43.60
N GLU A 203 74.16 56.70 -42.73
CA GLU A 203 75.00 57.87 -42.42
C GLU A 203 76.38 57.47 -41.86
N ILE A 204 76.43 56.43 -41.01
CA ILE A 204 77.69 55.86 -40.50
C ILE A 204 78.58 55.33 -41.64
N ALA A 205 77.99 54.69 -42.66
CA ALA A 205 78.74 54.19 -43.82
C ALA A 205 79.26 55.33 -44.72
N GLU A 206 78.52 56.44 -44.84
CA GLU A 206 78.97 57.62 -45.60
C GLU A 206 80.09 58.42 -44.90
N GLN A 207 80.13 58.42 -43.56
CA GLN A 207 81.21 59.08 -42.82
C GLN A 207 82.50 58.26 -42.82
N GLN A 208 82.41 56.92 -42.79
CA GLN A 208 83.57 56.02 -42.91
C GLN A 208 84.30 56.15 -44.25
N ALA A 209 83.66 56.69 -45.30
CA ALA A 209 84.25 56.89 -46.62
C ALA A 209 85.03 58.21 -46.82
N LYS A 210 85.15 59.07 -45.79
CA LYS A 210 85.68 60.45 -45.92
C LYS A 210 86.93 60.76 -45.08
N ALA A 211 87.66 59.72 -44.64
CA ALA A 211 88.73 59.82 -43.65
C ALA A 211 90.13 59.43 -44.18
N GLN A 212 90.42 59.65 -45.47
CA GLN A 212 91.73 59.37 -46.10
C GLN A 212 92.12 60.48 -47.08
N ASP A 213 92.97 61.41 -46.64
CA ASP A 213 94.21 61.83 -47.32
C ASP A 213 94.92 63.00 -46.56
N PRO A 214 96.26 63.10 -46.57
CA PRO A 214 97.03 64.07 -45.75
C PRO A 214 97.48 65.35 -46.51
N ILE A 215 98.03 66.32 -45.79
CA ILE A 215 98.64 67.56 -46.33
C ILE A 215 100.04 67.77 -45.71
N ASP A 216 101.04 67.98 -46.56
CA ASP A 216 102.45 68.25 -46.18
C ASP A 216 102.84 69.74 -46.26
N LEU A 217 103.87 70.16 -45.51
CA LEU A 217 104.33 71.56 -45.46
C LEU A 217 105.85 71.73 -45.15
N PRO A 218 106.63 72.48 -45.95
CA PRO A 218 108.02 72.89 -45.65
C PRO A 218 108.25 74.43 -45.74
N ALA A 219 109.34 75.04 -45.25
CA ALA A 219 110.31 74.67 -44.19
C ALA A 219 111.12 75.88 -43.67
N GLN A 220 111.20 76.00 -42.34
CA GLN A 220 112.42 76.23 -41.53
C GLN A 220 113.41 77.41 -41.72
N GLU A 221 113.16 78.46 -42.51
CA GLU A 221 113.75 79.81 -42.19
C GLU A 221 112.80 80.68 -41.34
N ALA A 222 111.52 80.30 -41.28
CA ALA A 222 110.65 80.77 -40.22
C ALA A 222 111.20 80.43 -38.81
N ALA A 223 112.05 79.40 -38.68
CA ALA A 223 112.51 78.70 -37.46
C ALA A 223 112.53 79.50 -36.15
N LEU A 224 113.10 80.71 -36.09
CA LEU A 224 113.20 81.48 -34.84
C LEU A 224 111.95 82.32 -34.56
N HIS A 225 111.33 82.91 -35.59
CA HIS A 225 110.00 83.51 -35.46
C HIS A 225 108.92 82.43 -35.31
N SER A 226 109.13 81.23 -35.84
CA SER A 226 108.29 80.07 -35.62
C SER A 226 108.61 79.34 -34.34
N LEU A 227 109.73 79.55 -33.64
CA LEU A 227 109.89 79.07 -32.25
C LEU A 227 109.15 79.96 -31.26
N ARG A 228 109.10 81.28 -31.49
CA ARG A 228 108.20 82.16 -30.73
C ARG A 228 106.74 81.99 -31.12
N ARG A 229 106.41 81.90 -32.41
CA ARG A 229 105.05 81.56 -32.84
C ARG A 229 104.67 80.13 -32.47
N LEU A 230 105.56 79.14 -32.44
CA LEU A 230 105.27 77.83 -31.85
C LEU A 230 105.11 77.93 -30.35
N HIS A 231 105.85 78.77 -29.61
CA HIS A 231 105.55 78.92 -28.19
C HIS A 231 104.17 79.54 -27.98
N GLU A 232 103.79 80.57 -28.76
CA GLU A 232 102.46 81.17 -28.69
C GLU A 232 101.35 80.29 -29.32
N THR A 233 101.62 79.47 -30.33
CA THR A 233 100.62 78.54 -30.89
C THR A 233 100.54 77.29 -30.04
N LEU A 234 101.63 76.71 -29.53
CA LEU A 234 101.58 75.67 -28.49
C LEU A 234 100.92 76.19 -27.21
N GLN A 235 101.03 77.48 -26.85
CA GLN A 235 100.23 78.07 -25.78
C GLN A 235 98.76 78.22 -26.16
N ARG A 236 98.43 78.68 -27.38
CA ARG A 236 97.03 78.73 -27.85
C ARG A 236 96.44 77.34 -28.08
N GLU A 237 97.25 76.34 -28.40
CA GLU A 237 96.93 74.94 -28.61
C GLU A 237 96.81 74.24 -27.25
N ASP A 238 97.62 74.57 -26.24
CA ASP A 238 97.42 74.11 -24.85
C ASP A 238 96.22 74.80 -24.19
N GLU A 239 95.98 76.08 -24.45
CA GLU A 239 94.74 76.78 -24.08
C GLU A 239 93.52 76.18 -24.80
N GLN A 240 93.64 75.81 -26.08
CA GLN A 240 92.58 75.13 -26.84
C GLN A 240 92.39 73.68 -26.39
N LEU A 241 93.46 72.93 -26.11
CA LEU A 241 93.41 71.54 -25.63
C LEU A 241 92.92 71.49 -24.20
N THR A 242 93.27 72.45 -23.34
CA THR A 242 92.68 72.55 -21.99
C THR A 242 91.25 73.09 -22.03
N GLN A 243 90.86 73.92 -23.02
CA GLN A 243 89.44 74.25 -23.26
C GLN A 243 88.65 73.05 -23.79
N GLN A 244 89.20 72.28 -24.74
CA GLN A 244 88.62 71.05 -25.27
C GLN A 244 88.56 69.94 -24.21
N LEU A 245 89.57 69.83 -23.34
CA LEU A 245 89.57 68.91 -22.21
C LEU A 245 88.57 69.35 -21.13
N ARG A 246 88.39 70.66 -20.92
CA ARG A 246 87.32 71.20 -20.05
C ARG A 246 85.94 70.96 -20.64
N SER A 247 85.72 71.15 -21.94
CA SER A 247 84.43 70.83 -22.58
C SER A 247 84.18 69.33 -22.56
N ALA A 248 85.13 68.51 -23.00
CA ALA A 248 85.04 67.05 -22.94
C ALA A 248 84.85 66.51 -21.50
N SER A 249 85.41 67.17 -20.48
CA SER A 249 85.18 66.84 -19.06
C SER A 249 83.79 67.26 -18.58
N LEU A 250 83.27 68.41 -19.04
CA LEU A 250 81.89 68.82 -18.80
C LEU A 250 80.88 67.91 -19.52
N ASP A 251 81.20 67.48 -20.74
CA ASP A 251 80.40 66.54 -21.55
C ASP A 251 80.46 65.12 -20.98
N ALA A 252 81.63 64.68 -20.49
CA ALA A 252 81.77 63.45 -19.69
C ALA A 252 80.95 63.53 -18.39
N ALA A 253 80.97 64.66 -17.68
CA ALA A 253 80.14 64.85 -16.49
C ALA A 253 78.64 64.91 -16.84
N ALA A 254 78.25 65.52 -17.96
CA ALA A 254 76.86 65.58 -18.43
C ALA A 254 76.35 64.21 -18.89
N THR A 255 77.15 63.46 -19.64
CA THR A 255 76.84 62.08 -20.04
C THR A 255 76.81 61.14 -18.85
N GLN A 256 77.73 61.26 -17.88
CA GLN A 256 77.70 60.46 -16.66
C GLN A 256 76.44 60.75 -15.82
N ARG A 257 76.02 62.01 -15.69
CA ARG A 257 74.73 62.39 -15.07
C ARG A 257 73.54 61.85 -15.85
N ARG A 258 73.61 61.80 -17.18
CA ARG A 258 72.56 61.23 -18.05
C ARG A 258 72.50 59.71 -17.91
N ILE A 259 73.64 59.03 -17.76
CA ILE A 259 73.74 57.59 -17.49
C ILE A 259 73.15 57.28 -16.11
N THR A 260 73.51 58.00 -15.05
CA THR A 260 72.93 57.75 -13.72
C THR A 260 71.43 58.08 -13.66
N ALA A 261 70.96 59.11 -14.36
CA ALA A 261 69.53 59.38 -14.52
C ALA A 261 68.80 58.25 -15.27
N LEU A 262 69.40 57.70 -16.33
CA LEU A 262 68.83 56.56 -17.07
C LEU A 262 68.86 55.25 -16.26
N VAL A 263 69.90 55.01 -15.46
CA VAL A 263 69.98 53.86 -14.55
C VAL A 263 68.93 53.96 -13.44
N ASN A 264 68.75 55.14 -12.84
CA ASN A 264 67.71 55.40 -11.84
C ASN A 264 66.29 55.32 -12.44
N SER A 265 66.10 55.77 -13.69
CA SER A 265 64.85 55.57 -14.41
C SER A 265 64.59 54.09 -14.71
N ASN A 266 65.61 53.32 -15.10
CA ASN A 266 65.46 51.89 -15.34
C ASN A 266 65.18 51.12 -14.05
N SER A 267 65.81 51.45 -12.92
CA SER A 267 65.51 50.78 -11.64
C SER A 267 64.12 51.11 -11.10
N ALA A 268 63.62 52.33 -11.33
CA ALA A 268 62.23 52.68 -11.10
C ALA A 268 61.29 51.88 -12.03
N ASN A 269 61.59 51.84 -13.34
CA ASN A 269 60.80 51.08 -14.33
C ASN A 269 60.77 49.57 -14.01
N THR A 270 61.86 48.96 -13.54
CA THR A 270 61.84 47.55 -13.10
C THR A 270 60.99 47.36 -11.86
N ALA A 271 61.11 48.25 -10.86
CA ALA A 271 60.25 48.18 -9.67
C ALA A 271 58.76 48.38 -9.98
N GLU A 272 58.41 49.16 -11.01
CA GLU A 272 57.05 49.27 -11.52
C GLU A 272 56.61 48.02 -12.31
N LEU A 273 57.48 47.44 -13.15
CA LEU A 273 57.21 46.18 -13.84
C LEU A 273 56.99 45.02 -12.87
N ASP A 274 57.74 44.95 -11.77
CA ASP A 274 57.60 43.89 -10.77
C ASP A 274 56.33 44.07 -9.93
N ARG A 275 55.95 45.31 -9.57
CA ARG A 275 54.61 45.59 -9.00
C ARG A 275 53.47 45.21 -9.95
N VAL A 276 53.63 45.45 -11.25
CA VAL A 276 52.65 45.06 -12.27
C VAL A 276 52.59 43.54 -12.42
N ARG A 277 53.72 42.82 -12.35
CA ARG A 277 53.76 41.35 -12.33
C ARG A 277 53.07 40.77 -11.11
N GLU A 278 53.34 41.31 -9.91
CA GLU A 278 52.64 40.92 -8.69
C GLU A 278 51.14 41.17 -8.78
N ALA A 279 50.72 42.32 -9.34
CA ALA A 279 49.31 42.62 -9.56
C ALA A 279 48.67 41.63 -10.54
N ILE A 280 49.36 41.27 -11.62
CA ILE A 280 48.89 40.24 -12.58
C ILE A 280 48.74 38.88 -11.88
N SER A 281 49.72 38.42 -11.09
CA SER A 281 49.62 37.15 -10.35
C SER A 281 48.38 37.11 -9.45
N ARG A 282 48.15 38.18 -8.67
CA ARG A 282 46.98 38.28 -7.79
C ARG A 282 45.67 38.28 -8.59
N MET A 283 45.59 39.01 -9.70
CA MET A 283 44.42 38.99 -10.60
C MET A 283 44.20 37.61 -11.26
N GLU A 284 45.27 36.86 -11.56
CA GLU A 284 45.19 35.49 -12.10
C GLU A 284 44.74 34.48 -11.04
N GLU A 285 45.19 34.63 -9.79
CA GLU A 285 44.74 33.85 -8.63
C GLU A 285 43.26 34.13 -8.30
N GLU A 286 42.87 35.41 -8.26
CA GLU A 286 41.47 35.84 -8.09
C GLU A 286 40.57 35.31 -9.23
N ALA A 287 41.03 35.39 -10.49
CA ALA A 287 40.30 34.84 -11.63
C ALA A 287 40.14 33.31 -11.54
N GLN A 288 41.17 32.58 -11.09
CA GLN A 288 41.08 31.12 -10.86
C GLN A 288 40.08 30.80 -9.74
N MET A 289 40.07 31.55 -8.64
CA MET A 289 39.12 31.38 -7.55
C MET A 289 37.67 31.68 -7.98
N VAL A 290 37.46 32.72 -8.80
CA VAL A 290 36.15 33.04 -9.39
C VAL A 290 35.70 31.94 -10.36
N LEU A 291 36.59 31.41 -11.19
CA LEU A 291 36.29 30.29 -12.09
C LEU A 291 35.94 28.99 -11.33
N ALA A 292 36.66 28.69 -10.25
CA ALA A 292 36.35 27.54 -9.38
C ALA A 292 34.98 27.70 -8.70
N SER A 293 34.70 28.88 -8.13
CA SER A 293 33.40 29.23 -7.55
C SER A 293 32.27 29.09 -8.57
N LYS A 294 32.46 29.64 -9.78
CA LYS A 294 31.52 29.50 -10.90
C LYS A 294 31.29 28.03 -11.28
N ALA A 295 32.34 27.21 -11.34
CA ALA A 295 32.21 25.79 -11.66
C ALA A 295 31.35 25.03 -10.63
N VAL A 296 31.51 25.33 -9.33
CA VAL A 296 30.66 24.78 -8.25
C VAL A 296 29.21 25.26 -8.40
N LYS A 297 28.99 26.56 -8.64
CA LYS A 297 27.63 27.10 -8.85
C LYS A 297 26.95 26.55 -10.12
N GLU A 298 27.70 26.27 -11.18
CA GLU A 298 27.17 25.56 -12.35
C GLU A 298 26.82 24.09 -12.04
N GLN A 299 27.56 23.40 -11.16
CA GLN A 299 27.22 22.05 -10.71
C GLN A 299 25.95 22.06 -9.84
N GLU A 300 25.82 23.01 -8.91
CA GLU A 300 24.59 23.22 -8.14
C GLU A 300 23.38 23.49 -9.06
N LEU A 301 23.52 24.38 -10.05
CA LEU A 301 22.46 24.68 -11.01
C LEU A 301 22.10 23.48 -11.90
N ARG A 302 23.07 22.63 -12.28
CA ARG A 302 22.81 21.35 -12.97
C ARG A 302 22.02 20.41 -12.06
N ALA A 303 22.46 20.19 -10.82
CA ALA A 303 21.76 19.33 -9.86
C ALA A 303 20.32 19.81 -9.57
N VAL A 304 20.10 21.13 -9.42
CA VAL A 304 18.76 21.72 -9.28
C VAL A 304 17.91 21.43 -10.52
N ARG A 305 18.42 21.68 -11.74
CA ARG A 305 17.72 21.33 -12.99
C ARG A 305 17.37 19.83 -13.07
N ASP A 306 18.27 18.95 -12.65
CA ASP A 306 18.01 17.51 -12.62
C ASP A 306 16.96 17.12 -11.57
N THR A 307 16.82 17.86 -10.46
CA THR A 307 15.70 17.65 -9.52
C THR A 307 14.38 18.18 -10.07
N ILE A 308 14.38 19.30 -10.79
CA ILE A 308 13.19 19.86 -11.44
C ILE A 308 12.73 18.92 -12.57
N ALA A 309 13.64 18.44 -13.41
CA ALA A 309 13.34 17.46 -14.46
C ALA A 309 12.73 16.17 -13.90
N ARG A 310 13.27 15.66 -12.78
CA ARG A 310 12.69 14.49 -12.06
C ARG A 310 11.31 14.77 -11.47
N ARG A 311 11.07 15.97 -10.92
CA ARG A 311 9.74 16.39 -10.43
C ARG A 311 8.73 16.54 -11.58
N LEU A 312 9.13 17.12 -12.70
CA LEU A 312 8.28 17.24 -13.89
C LEU A 312 7.94 15.86 -14.47
N ALA A 313 8.91 14.96 -14.62
CA ALA A 313 8.67 13.59 -15.07
C ALA A 313 7.74 12.82 -14.10
N TYR A 314 7.89 13.03 -12.79
CA TYR A 314 6.99 12.48 -11.78
C TYR A 314 5.56 13.01 -11.94
N HIS A 315 5.36 14.33 -12.05
CA HIS A 315 4.04 14.92 -12.25
C HIS A 315 3.39 14.51 -13.58
N ILE A 316 4.16 14.40 -14.67
CA ILE A 316 3.66 13.84 -15.94
C ILE A 316 3.21 12.39 -15.77
N SER A 317 3.97 11.56 -15.04
CA SER A 317 3.55 10.19 -14.74
C SER A 317 2.30 10.11 -13.86
N GLN A 318 2.16 11.01 -12.86
CA GLN A 318 0.94 11.12 -12.06
C GLN A 318 -0.25 11.56 -12.91
N GLN A 319 -0.07 12.54 -13.80
CA GLN A 319 -1.12 13.04 -14.66
C GLN A 319 -1.62 11.94 -15.61
N HIS A 320 -0.72 11.19 -16.26
CA HIS A 320 -1.11 10.01 -17.03
C HIS A 320 -1.85 8.94 -16.21
N THR A 321 -1.51 8.75 -14.92
CA THR A 321 -2.31 7.84 -14.06
C THR A 321 -3.69 8.41 -13.69
N LEU A 322 -3.83 9.73 -13.59
CA LEU A 322 -5.14 10.38 -13.37
C LEU A 322 -6.00 10.33 -14.64
N ASP A 323 -5.40 10.57 -15.81
CA ASP A 323 -6.08 10.48 -17.11
C ASP A 323 -6.60 9.04 -17.34
N ALA A 324 -5.76 8.03 -17.11
CA ALA A 324 -6.15 6.62 -17.21
C ALA A 324 -7.24 6.21 -16.20
N LEU A 325 -7.16 6.70 -14.96
CA LEU A 325 -8.24 6.51 -13.96
C LEU A 325 -9.53 7.24 -14.35
N GLY A 326 -9.44 8.36 -15.08
CA GLY A 326 -10.57 9.06 -15.68
C GLY A 326 -11.24 8.22 -16.77
N GLU A 327 -10.48 7.71 -17.73
CA GLU A 327 -10.98 6.80 -18.77
C GLU A 327 -11.63 5.55 -18.16
N ASP A 328 -10.99 4.93 -17.16
CA ASP A 328 -11.55 3.77 -16.46
C ASP A 328 -12.83 4.13 -15.69
N HIS A 329 -12.92 5.33 -15.10
CA HIS A 329 -14.16 5.78 -14.46
C HIS A 329 -15.29 5.98 -15.49
N GLU A 330 -14.99 6.51 -16.67
CA GLU A 330 -15.96 6.64 -17.76
C GLU A 330 -16.42 5.27 -18.30
N ARG A 331 -15.50 4.30 -18.47
CA ARG A 331 -15.79 2.90 -18.85
C ARG A 331 -16.72 2.22 -17.83
N ASN A 332 -16.32 2.21 -16.55
CA ASN A 332 -17.15 1.69 -15.46
C ASN A 332 -18.52 2.40 -15.39
N GLY A 333 -18.57 3.70 -15.69
CA GLY A 333 -19.79 4.48 -15.77
C GLY A 333 -20.68 4.13 -16.98
N GLN A 334 -20.12 3.63 -18.08
CA GLN A 334 -20.86 3.08 -19.22
C GLN A 334 -21.42 1.70 -18.88
N GLU A 335 -20.57 0.78 -18.41
CA GLU A 335 -20.97 -0.57 -17.97
C GLU A 335 -22.08 -0.53 -16.91
N LEU A 336 -22.00 0.39 -15.94
CA LEU A 336 -23.05 0.57 -14.92
C LEU A 336 -24.37 1.13 -15.47
N ARG A 337 -24.39 1.78 -16.65
CA ARG A 337 -25.62 2.15 -17.36
C ARG A 337 -26.19 0.96 -18.11
N ASP A 338 -25.35 0.19 -18.80
CA ASP A 338 -25.77 -0.98 -19.55
C ASP A 338 -26.33 -2.07 -18.63
N VAL A 339 -25.68 -2.37 -17.51
CA VAL A 339 -26.17 -3.29 -16.47
C VAL A 339 -27.52 -2.83 -15.89
N LYS A 340 -27.75 -1.52 -15.73
CA LYS A 340 -29.06 -0.99 -15.30
C LYS A 340 -30.13 -1.15 -16.37
N HIS A 341 -29.77 -1.01 -17.65
CA HIS A 341 -30.69 -1.29 -18.75
C HIS A 341 -31.06 -2.78 -18.79
N GLU A 342 -30.10 -3.70 -18.56
CA GLU A 342 -30.38 -5.13 -18.41
C GLU A 342 -31.21 -5.45 -17.17
N GLU A 343 -30.95 -4.81 -16.01
CA GLU A 343 -31.76 -4.94 -14.79
C GLU A 343 -33.21 -4.50 -15.02
N THR A 344 -33.43 -3.36 -15.71
CA THR A 344 -34.79 -2.94 -16.08
C THR A 344 -35.46 -3.93 -17.04
N ARG A 345 -34.73 -4.49 -18.00
CA ARG A 345 -35.28 -5.49 -18.93
C ARG A 345 -35.65 -6.79 -18.22
N LEU A 346 -34.78 -7.29 -17.35
CA LEU A 346 -35.00 -8.52 -16.57
C LEU A 346 -36.13 -8.36 -15.54
N THR A 347 -36.30 -7.17 -14.95
CA THR A 347 -37.43 -6.90 -14.05
C THR A 347 -38.75 -6.75 -14.80
N GLU A 348 -38.76 -6.21 -16.03
CA GLU A 348 -39.93 -6.27 -16.92
C GLU A 348 -40.27 -7.70 -17.35
N GLU A 349 -39.29 -8.50 -17.75
CA GLU A 349 -39.43 -9.93 -18.07
C GLU A 349 -40.01 -10.71 -16.87
N TYR A 350 -39.45 -10.53 -15.67
CA TYR A 350 -39.94 -11.16 -14.42
C TYR A 350 -41.37 -10.74 -14.07
N GLN A 351 -41.71 -9.45 -14.21
CA GLN A 351 -43.11 -9.00 -14.05
C GLN A 351 -44.04 -9.63 -15.10
N GLY A 352 -43.57 -9.83 -16.33
CA GLY A 352 -44.28 -10.56 -17.38
C GLY A 352 -44.61 -12.00 -16.97
N VAL A 353 -43.60 -12.73 -16.49
CA VAL A 353 -43.76 -14.11 -15.98
C VAL A 353 -44.67 -14.14 -14.75
N CYS A 354 -44.57 -13.18 -13.83
CA CYS A 354 -45.49 -13.07 -12.69
C CYS A 354 -46.96 -12.91 -13.11
N ARG A 355 -47.24 -12.07 -14.12
CA ARG A 355 -48.60 -11.90 -14.68
C ARG A 355 -49.10 -13.19 -15.35
N GLN A 356 -48.24 -13.90 -16.06
CA GLN A 356 -48.57 -15.20 -16.66
C GLN A 356 -48.87 -16.26 -15.60
N LEU A 357 -48.04 -16.35 -14.54
CA LEU A 357 -48.25 -17.27 -13.42
C LEU A 357 -49.56 -16.97 -12.69
N GLN A 358 -49.88 -15.70 -12.45
CA GLN A 358 -51.15 -15.26 -11.87
C GLN A 358 -52.33 -15.72 -12.74
N HIS A 359 -52.27 -15.52 -14.05
CA HIS A 359 -53.35 -15.93 -14.98
C HIS A 359 -53.53 -17.46 -15.06
N VAL A 360 -52.43 -18.23 -15.03
CA VAL A 360 -52.50 -19.70 -14.95
C VAL A 360 -53.09 -20.13 -13.61
N ASN A 361 -52.76 -19.46 -12.50
CA ASN A 361 -53.31 -19.78 -11.19
C ASN A 361 -54.81 -19.46 -11.09
N THR A 362 -55.29 -18.34 -11.66
CA THR A 362 -56.73 -18.06 -11.74
C THR A 362 -57.46 -19.07 -12.62
N ALA A 363 -56.90 -19.44 -13.78
CA ALA A 363 -57.50 -20.48 -14.63
C ALA A 363 -57.55 -21.86 -13.95
N LEU A 364 -56.54 -22.19 -13.14
CA LEU A 364 -56.56 -23.40 -12.30
C LEU A 364 -57.60 -23.31 -11.17
N GLN A 365 -57.80 -22.13 -10.57
CA GLN A 365 -58.87 -21.91 -9.58
C GLN A 365 -60.26 -22.09 -10.23
N GLU A 366 -60.50 -21.47 -11.39
CA GLU A 366 -61.72 -21.65 -12.19
C GLU A 366 -61.98 -23.14 -12.53
N CYS A 367 -60.96 -23.86 -13.02
CA CYS A 367 -61.07 -25.30 -13.28
C CYS A 367 -61.34 -26.14 -12.02
N ASN A 368 -60.82 -25.74 -10.86
CA ASN A 368 -61.09 -26.41 -9.60
C ASN A 368 -62.53 -26.13 -9.12
N GLU A 369 -63.03 -24.90 -9.25
CA GLU A 369 -64.42 -24.56 -8.94
C GLU A 369 -65.43 -25.28 -9.85
N GLU A 370 -65.11 -25.42 -11.15
CA GLU A 370 -65.89 -26.28 -12.06
C GLU A 370 -65.87 -27.75 -11.64
N ASN A 371 -64.70 -28.29 -11.26
CA ASN A 371 -64.57 -29.67 -10.79
C ASN A 371 -65.40 -29.89 -9.51
N ASP A 372 -65.35 -28.96 -8.56
CA ASP A 372 -66.18 -28.97 -7.35
C ASP A 372 -67.68 -28.93 -7.68
N LEU A 373 -68.09 -28.11 -8.66
CA LEU A 373 -69.47 -28.06 -9.16
C LEU A 373 -69.90 -29.40 -9.79
N TRP A 374 -69.04 -30.03 -10.58
CA TRP A 374 -69.29 -31.36 -11.15
C TRP A 374 -69.36 -32.45 -10.08
N GLN A 375 -68.50 -32.42 -9.07
CA GLN A 375 -68.56 -33.33 -7.94
C GLN A 375 -69.88 -33.18 -7.17
N ARG A 376 -70.33 -31.96 -6.89
CA ARG A 376 -71.63 -31.69 -6.25
C ARG A 376 -72.79 -32.27 -7.07
N ARG A 377 -72.83 -32.03 -8.39
CA ARG A 377 -73.80 -32.63 -9.32
C ARG A 377 -73.78 -34.17 -9.32
N VAL A 378 -72.60 -34.78 -9.22
CA VAL A 378 -72.47 -36.25 -9.12
C VAL A 378 -73.03 -36.77 -7.79
N HIS A 379 -72.80 -36.07 -6.67
CA HIS A 379 -73.37 -36.44 -5.37
C HIS A 379 -74.90 -36.27 -5.34
N GLU A 380 -75.43 -35.19 -5.92
CA GLU A 380 -76.88 -34.97 -6.11
C GLU A 380 -77.52 -36.12 -6.91
N LYS A 381 -76.92 -36.49 -8.05
CA LYS A 381 -77.42 -37.59 -8.90
C LYS A 381 -77.26 -38.96 -8.23
N ALA A 382 -76.23 -39.17 -7.41
CA ALA A 382 -76.10 -40.37 -6.59
C ALA A 382 -77.21 -40.46 -5.52
N ALA A 383 -77.56 -39.34 -4.88
CA ALA A 383 -78.67 -39.28 -3.91
C ALA A 383 -80.04 -39.51 -4.58
N GLU A 384 -80.28 -38.92 -5.76
CA GLU A 384 -81.47 -39.22 -6.57
C GLU A 384 -81.57 -40.71 -6.92
N LEU A 385 -80.46 -41.32 -7.36
CA LEU A 385 -80.41 -42.75 -7.66
C LEU A 385 -80.69 -43.62 -6.42
N GLN A 386 -80.16 -43.27 -5.24
CA GLN A 386 -80.49 -43.96 -3.99
C GLN A 386 -81.98 -43.83 -3.62
N ALA A 387 -82.57 -42.63 -3.78
CA ALA A 387 -84.00 -42.41 -3.55
C ALA A 387 -84.87 -43.23 -4.53
N HIS A 388 -84.48 -43.32 -5.80
CA HIS A 388 -85.12 -44.18 -6.79
C HIS A 388 -84.96 -45.66 -6.47
N GLN A 389 -83.78 -46.13 -6.03
CA GLN A 389 -83.57 -47.51 -5.58
C GLN A 389 -84.43 -47.86 -4.36
N ALA A 390 -84.54 -46.97 -3.37
CA ALA A 390 -85.43 -47.13 -2.22
C ALA A 390 -86.91 -47.19 -2.64
N SER A 391 -87.32 -46.35 -3.61
CA SER A 391 -88.66 -46.39 -4.20
C SER A 391 -88.93 -47.72 -4.91
N ILE A 392 -88.00 -48.21 -5.74
CA ILE A 392 -88.07 -49.52 -6.41
C ILE A 392 -88.16 -50.67 -5.39
N ALA A 393 -87.37 -50.63 -4.32
CA ALA A 393 -87.48 -51.60 -3.23
C ALA A 393 -88.86 -51.55 -2.54
N SER A 394 -89.46 -50.36 -2.38
CA SER A 394 -90.83 -50.21 -1.87
C SER A 394 -91.90 -50.79 -2.81
N VAL A 395 -91.69 -50.68 -4.13
CA VAL A 395 -92.57 -51.26 -5.16
C VAL A 395 -92.41 -52.77 -5.16
N HIS A 396 -91.19 -53.30 -5.18
CA HIS A 396 -90.90 -54.73 -5.12
C HIS A 396 -91.49 -55.37 -3.85
N LYS A 397 -91.37 -54.72 -2.68
CA LYS A 397 -92.00 -55.15 -1.42
C LYS A 397 -93.54 -55.13 -1.48
N ARG A 398 -94.15 -54.30 -2.33
CA ARG A 398 -95.60 -54.33 -2.63
C ARG A 398 -95.93 -55.48 -3.60
N CYS A 399 -95.16 -55.67 -4.67
CA CYS A 399 -95.31 -56.79 -5.61
C CYS A 399 -95.21 -58.16 -4.92
N LEU A 400 -94.26 -58.36 -4.00
CA LEU A 400 -94.16 -59.58 -3.20
C LEU A 400 -95.36 -59.80 -2.28
N LYS A 401 -95.99 -58.72 -1.76
CA LYS A 401 -97.24 -58.83 -0.99
C LYS A 401 -98.41 -59.23 -1.89
N THR A 402 -98.57 -58.62 -3.06
CA THR A 402 -99.65 -58.97 -4.00
C THR A 402 -99.46 -60.38 -4.58
N GLN A 403 -98.23 -60.81 -4.84
CA GLN A 403 -97.91 -62.18 -5.26
C GLN A 403 -98.34 -63.21 -4.21
N LYS A 404 -98.03 -62.98 -2.93
CA LYS A 404 -98.52 -63.85 -1.82
C LYS A 404 -100.03 -63.87 -1.68
N VAL A 405 -100.74 -62.78 -2.00
CA VAL A 405 -102.21 -62.75 -2.06
C VAL A 405 -102.72 -63.56 -3.26
N VAL A 406 -102.08 -63.48 -4.43
CA VAL A 406 -102.43 -64.30 -5.60
C VAL A 406 -102.22 -65.80 -5.31
N GLU A 407 -101.10 -66.18 -4.70
CA GLU A 407 -100.88 -67.57 -4.26
C GLU A 407 -101.93 -68.05 -3.25
N ALA A 408 -102.32 -67.20 -2.29
CA ALA A 408 -103.36 -67.53 -1.32
C ALA A 408 -104.74 -67.71 -1.98
N LEU A 409 -105.06 -66.90 -3.00
CA LEU A 409 -106.28 -67.05 -3.80
C LEU A 409 -106.24 -68.30 -4.68
N GLN A 410 -105.08 -68.64 -5.26
CA GLN A 410 -104.90 -69.89 -6.01
C GLN A 410 -105.10 -71.13 -5.11
N ARG A 411 -104.51 -71.15 -3.91
CA ARG A 411 -104.75 -72.20 -2.90
C ARG A 411 -106.22 -72.27 -2.49
N ARG A 412 -106.90 -71.12 -2.32
CA ARG A 412 -108.34 -71.09 -1.98
C ARG A 412 -109.22 -71.59 -3.12
N ASN A 413 -108.85 -71.35 -4.38
CA ASN A 413 -109.57 -71.88 -5.53
C ASN A 413 -109.38 -73.39 -5.67
N ALA A 414 -108.18 -73.94 -5.43
CA ALA A 414 -107.97 -75.39 -5.42
C ALA A 414 -108.90 -76.10 -4.43
N VAL A 415 -108.95 -75.63 -3.17
CA VAL A 415 -109.86 -76.15 -2.13
C VAL A 415 -111.35 -75.95 -2.49
N ALA A 416 -111.68 -74.96 -3.32
CA ALA A 416 -113.04 -74.77 -3.82
C ALA A 416 -113.39 -75.73 -4.97
N GLU A 417 -112.44 -76.15 -5.79
CA GLU A 417 -112.62 -77.21 -6.79
C GLU A 417 -112.75 -78.59 -6.14
N GLU A 418 -111.89 -78.93 -5.17
CA GLU A 418 -111.95 -80.19 -4.40
C GLU A 418 -113.34 -80.39 -3.77
N ARG A 419 -113.88 -79.35 -3.13
CA ARG A 419 -115.22 -79.37 -2.52
C ARG A 419 -116.36 -79.52 -3.53
N LYS A 420 -116.18 -79.11 -4.80
CA LYS A 420 -117.16 -79.38 -5.87
C LYS A 420 -117.11 -80.85 -6.29
N SER A 421 -115.92 -81.45 -6.43
CA SER A 421 -115.80 -82.88 -6.71
C SER A 421 -116.45 -83.73 -5.62
N GLU A 422 -116.18 -83.44 -4.34
CA GLU A 422 -116.83 -84.16 -3.22
C GLU A 422 -118.36 -84.06 -3.25
N GLN A 423 -118.92 -82.91 -3.64
CA GLN A 423 -120.36 -82.71 -3.74
C GLN A 423 -120.97 -83.48 -4.91
N LEU A 424 -120.25 -83.61 -6.03
CA LEU A 424 -120.67 -84.40 -7.19
C LEU A 424 -120.59 -85.90 -6.94
N GLU A 425 -119.68 -86.37 -6.08
CA GLU A 425 -119.61 -87.78 -5.67
C GLU A 425 -120.75 -88.14 -4.72
N LYS A 426 -121.01 -87.31 -3.69
CA LYS A 426 -122.15 -87.50 -2.76
C LYS A 426 -123.51 -87.47 -3.47
N GLN A 427 -123.64 -86.73 -4.59
CA GLN A 427 -124.82 -86.75 -5.45
C GLN A 427 -124.95 -88.02 -6.32
N ARG A 428 -123.86 -88.79 -6.54
CA ARG A 428 -123.91 -90.08 -7.25
C ARG A 428 -124.31 -91.21 -6.30
N GLU A 429 -123.77 -91.22 -5.08
CA GLU A 429 -124.07 -92.22 -4.04
C GLU A 429 -125.58 -92.26 -3.71
N ALA A 430 -126.21 -91.09 -3.57
CA ALA A 430 -127.65 -90.97 -3.32
C ALA A 430 -128.54 -91.55 -4.46
N VAL A 431 -128.02 -91.65 -5.69
CA VAL A 431 -128.76 -92.13 -6.88
C VAL A 431 -128.69 -93.66 -7.03
N GLU A 432 -127.76 -94.34 -6.36
CA GLU A 432 -127.78 -95.81 -6.26
C GLU A 432 -128.74 -96.28 -5.16
N GLN A 433 -128.73 -95.64 -3.99
CA GLN A 433 -129.53 -96.05 -2.83
C GLN A 433 -131.05 -96.04 -3.13
N LEU A 434 -131.53 -95.05 -3.89
CA LEU A 434 -132.94 -94.97 -4.32
C LEU A 434 -133.35 -96.12 -5.27
N LYS A 435 -132.42 -96.77 -5.98
CA LYS A 435 -132.75 -97.87 -6.91
C LYS A 435 -132.88 -99.23 -6.23
N SER A 436 -132.28 -99.41 -5.05
CA SER A 436 -132.40 -100.66 -4.28
C SER A 436 -133.71 -100.80 -3.50
N GLU A 437 -134.31 -99.69 -3.05
CA GLU A 437 -135.50 -99.73 -2.19
C GLU A 437 -136.81 -99.98 -2.96
N GLU A 438 -136.93 -99.46 -4.20
CA GLU A 438 -138.13 -99.64 -5.03
C GLU A 438 -138.40 -101.12 -5.37
N ALA A 439 -137.36 -101.96 -5.49
CA ALA A 439 -137.49 -103.38 -5.81
C ALA A 439 -138.05 -104.23 -4.65
N ALA A 440 -137.91 -103.79 -3.40
CA ALA A 440 -138.34 -104.56 -2.22
C ALA A 440 -139.84 -104.36 -1.91
N LEU A 441 -140.37 -103.14 -2.11
CA LEU A 441 -141.75 -102.80 -1.74
C LEU A 441 -142.81 -103.55 -2.56
N ALA A 442 -142.44 -104.02 -3.76
CA ALA A 442 -143.33 -104.69 -4.72
C ALA A 442 -143.84 -106.07 -4.27
N ARG A 443 -143.18 -106.75 -3.31
CA ARG A 443 -143.52 -108.14 -2.93
C ARG A 443 -144.34 -108.28 -1.64
N ALA A 444 -144.56 -107.20 -0.90
CA ALA A 444 -145.18 -107.23 0.43
C ALA A 444 -146.65 -106.74 0.50
N LYS A 445 -147.29 -106.42 -0.64
CA LYS A 445 -148.64 -105.80 -0.67
C LYS A 445 -149.71 -106.52 -1.52
N GLN A 446 -149.43 -107.72 -2.04
CA GLN A 446 -150.38 -108.50 -2.87
C GLN A 446 -150.99 -109.75 -2.20
N ALA A 447 -150.66 -110.04 -0.94
CA ALA A 447 -151.49 -110.84 -0.05
C ALA A 447 -152.29 -109.87 0.86
N ALA A 448 -153.37 -109.23 0.40
CA ALA A 448 -154.65 -109.85 0.05
C ALA A 448 -155.11 -110.81 1.18
N ARG A 449 -155.96 -110.39 2.12
CA ARG A 449 -157.37 -109.97 1.98
C ARG A 449 -158.31 -111.09 1.49
N THR A 450 -158.47 -112.15 2.27
CA THR A 450 -159.78 -112.81 2.51
C THR A 450 -159.69 -113.67 3.78
N ALA A 451 -160.84 -113.92 4.42
CA ALA A 451 -161.02 -114.60 5.71
C ALA A 451 -160.43 -113.84 6.92
N THR A 452 -161.16 -113.58 8.01
CA THR A 452 -162.58 -113.87 8.34
C THR A 452 -163.30 -112.62 8.87
N GLN A 453 -164.46 -112.31 8.29
CA GLN A 453 -165.49 -111.53 8.99
C GLN A 453 -166.27 -112.46 9.90
N THR A 454 -166.62 -112.01 11.11
CA THR A 454 -167.98 -112.06 11.72
C THR A 454 -167.92 -111.52 13.17
N ALA A 455 -168.97 -111.00 13.80
CA ALA A 455 -170.15 -110.20 13.38
C ALA A 455 -171.10 -110.10 14.60
N ALA A 456 -171.51 -108.88 14.99
CA ALA A 456 -172.70 -108.61 15.82
C ALA A 456 -172.89 -107.07 15.85
N SER A 457 -173.68 -106.43 14.99
CA SER A 457 -175.17 -106.40 14.90
C SER A 457 -175.86 -105.85 16.16
N VAL A 458 -176.71 -104.80 16.20
CA VAL A 458 -177.26 -103.72 15.32
C VAL A 458 -178.75 -103.51 15.72
N ARG A 459 -179.27 -102.27 15.66
CA ARG A 459 -180.65 -101.79 16.00
C ARG A 459 -180.87 -101.52 17.51
N GLU A 460 -181.81 -100.67 17.94
CA GLU A 460 -183.12 -100.25 17.37
C GLU A 460 -183.39 -98.72 17.36
N GLU A 461 -184.54 -98.34 16.73
CA GLU A 461 -185.31 -97.08 16.78
C GLU A 461 -184.63 -95.69 16.57
N VAL A 462 -185.29 -94.64 16.03
CA VAL A 462 -186.62 -94.47 15.39
C VAL A 462 -187.85 -94.21 16.30
N ASN A 463 -187.84 -93.09 17.06
CA ASN A 463 -188.92 -92.08 17.23
C ASN A 463 -188.44 -90.70 17.77
N LEU A 464 -188.10 -90.51 19.06
CA LEU A 464 -187.04 -91.26 19.73
C LEU A 464 -185.82 -91.39 18.79
N LEU A 465 -185.23 -90.25 18.39
CA LEU A 465 -184.13 -90.06 17.40
C LEU A 465 -184.51 -89.71 15.94
N GLN A 466 -185.78 -89.56 15.57
CA GLN A 466 -186.35 -89.61 14.21
C GLN A 466 -186.92 -91.00 13.84
N GLN A 467 -188.15 -91.29 14.29
CA GLN A 467 -189.24 -91.31 13.30
C GLN A 467 -189.42 -89.84 13.01
N HIS A 468 -189.20 -89.42 11.76
CA HIS A 468 -189.67 -88.14 11.21
C HIS A 468 -189.80 -86.97 12.23
N ILE A 469 -188.92 -85.96 12.28
CA ILE A 469 -188.66 -84.96 11.23
C ILE A 469 -188.02 -83.71 11.95
N THR A 470 -187.61 -82.67 11.21
CA THR A 470 -187.18 -81.27 11.57
C THR A 470 -187.14 -80.78 13.04
N GLY A 471 -186.31 -79.79 13.40
CA GLY A 471 -185.41 -78.93 12.60
C GLY A 471 -185.15 -77.57 13.28
N GLU A 472 -184.43 -76.68 12.58
CA GLU A 472 -184.12 -75.27 12.91
C GLU A 472 -183.42 -74.96 14.27
N ALA A 473 -182.57 -73.94 14.41
CA ALA A 473 -182.38 -72.66 13.72
C ALA A 473 -183.40 -71.54 14.05
N ALA A 474 -183.65 -71.35 15.36
CA ALA A 474 -184.46 -70.30 16.00
C ALA A 474 -186.00 -70.53 15.92
N GLU A 475 -186.85 -70.04 16.85
CA GLU A 475 -186.72 -68.96 17.85
C GLU A 475 -187.41 -69.24 19.24
N GLN A 476 -187.26 -68.30 20.21
CA GLN A 476 -188.21 -67.92 21.30
C GLN A 476 -188.46 -68.79 22.59
N GLN A 477 -187.49 -68.81 23.53
CA GLN A 477 -187.50 -68.11 24.86
C GLN A 477 -188.60 -68.32 25.99
N ARG A 478 -188.19 -68.82 27.21
CA ARG A 478 -188.65 -68.60 28.65
C ARG A 478 -189.48 -69.66 29.49
N ASN A 479 -189.26 -69.62 30.84
CA ASN A 479 -189.99 -70.19 32.05
C ASN A 479 -189.82 -71.72 32.41
N ALA A 480 -189.83 -72.28 33.67
CA ALA A 480 -189.92 -71.89 35.12
C ALA A 480 -191.30 -71.96 35.87
N THR A 481 -191.52 -72.32 37.18
CA THR A 481 -190.83 -73.07 38.31
C THR A 481 -191.74 -73.19 39.60
N TRP A 482 -191.79 -74.30 40.39
CA TRP A 482 -192.42 -74.40 41.77
C TRP A 482 -192.06 -75.68 42.62
N LEU A 483 -192.43 -75.81 43.93
CA LEU A 483 -191.92 -76.80 44.94
C LEU A 483 -192.90 -77.26 46.11
N ALA A 484 -192.62 -78.43 46.73
CA ALA A 484 -192.88 -78.87 48.16
C ALA A 484 -194.35 -79.21 48.65
N ALA A 485 -194.69 -79.69 49.90
CA ALA A 485 -193.96 -79.97 51.17
C ALA A 485 -194.71 -80.87 52.26
N LYS A 486 -193.96 -81.68 53.07
CA LYS A 486 -194.17 -82.14 54.52
C LYS A 486 -195.31 -83.16 54.90
N ARG A 487 -195.10 -84.10 55.86
CA ARG A 487 -195.33 -84.20 57.37
C ARG A 487 -196.78 -83.98 57.87
N GLY A 488 -197.28 -84.58 58.98
CA GLY A 488 -196.74 -85.58 59.95
C GLY A 488 -197.06 -85.29 61.45
N HIS A 489 -197.39 -86.28 62.30
CA HIS A 489 -197.84 -86.06 63.71
C HIS A 489 -197.69 -87.25 64.71
N LEU A 490 -198.05 -86.99 65.98
CA LEU A 490 -198.00 -87.85 67.19
C LEU A 490 -196.58 -88.13 67.75
N ARG A 491 -196.44 -88.14 69.10
CA ARG A 491 -195.13 -88.22 69.79
C ARG A 491 -195.10 -88.42 71.34
N LEU A 492 -196.22 -88.66 72.02
CA LEU A 492 -196.45 -88.00 73.34
C LEU A 492 -196.94 -88.89 74.51
N LEU A 493 -196.26 -89.98 74.87
CA LEU A 493 -196.52 -90.75 76.12
C LEU A 493 -195.29 -91.35 76.84
N GLU A 494 -194.08 -91.32 76.25
CA GLU A 494 -192.91 -92.08 76.73
C GLU A 494 -192.07 -91.36 77.80
N SER A 495 -192.43 -90.14 78.20
CA SER A 495 -191.50 -89.17 78.79
C SER A 495 -191.23 -89.24 80.29
N VAL A 496 -191.82 -90.19 81.04
CA VAL A 496 -191.71 -90.22 82.52
C VAL A 496 -190.67 -91.21 83.03
N LEU A 497 -190.55 -92.39 82.41
CA LEU A 497 -189.67 -93.46 82.90
C LEU A 497 -188.17 -93.15 82.78
N MET A 498 -187.74 -92.35 81.79
CA MET A 498 -186.31 -92.06 81.57
C MET A 498 -185.66 -91.31 82.75
N SER A 499 -186.45 -90.50 83.47
CA SER A 499 -185.94 -89.52 84.45
C SER A 499 -185.13 -90.09 85.62
N VAL A 500 -185.34 -91.34 86.00
CA VAL A 500 -184.61 -91.98 87.12
C VAL A 500 -183.33 -92.68 86.65
N GLU A 501 -183.31 -93.19 85.41
CA GLU A 501 -182.12 -93.84 84.85
C GLU A 501 -181.07 -92.82 84.39
N GLU A 502 -181.52 -91.64 83.92
CA GLU A 502 -180.66 -90.53 83.49
C GLU A 502 -179.65 -90.09 84.57
N HIS A 503 -180.07 -89.95 85.83
CA HIS A 503 -179.19 -89.48 86.92
C HIS A 503 -178.06 -90.46 87.29
N ILE A 504 -178.27 -91.77 87.16
CA ILE A 504 -177.21 -92.77 87.42
C ILE A 504 -176.22 -92.85 86.24
N GLN A 505 -176.66 -92.51 85.02
CA GLN A 505 -175.76 -92.43 83.86
C GLN A 505 -174.91 -91.15 83.86
N GLN A 506 -175.49 -90.00 84.24
CA GLN A 506 -174.81 -88.70 84.29
C GLN A 506 -173.52 -88.74 85.12
N THR A 507 -173.59 -89.19 86.38
CA THR A 507 -172.43 -89.26 87.29
C THR A 507 -171.30 -90.20 86.84
N ARG A 508 -171.59 -91.16 85.95
CA ARG A 508 -170.58 -92.04 85.34
C ARG A 508 -169.95 -91.43 84.08
N HIS A 509 -170.67 -90.59 83.36
CA HIS A 509 -170.16 -89.92 82.17
C HIS A 509 -169.12 -88.84 82.52
N GLU A 510 -169.40 -88.04 83.55
CA GLU A 510 -168.51 -86.96 84.02
C GLU A 510 -167.11 -87.46 84.39
N VAL A 511 -167.01 -88.59 85.10
CA VAL A 511 -165.72 -89.20 85.50
C VAL A 511 -164.91 -89.69 84.31
N TYR A 512 -165.57 -90.14 83.23
CA TYR A 512 -164.88 -90.61 82.02
C TYR A 512 -164.29 -89.46 81.21
N VAL A 513 -165.00 -88.34 81.06
CA VAL A 513 -164.53 -87.18 80.29
C VAL A 513 -163.26 -86.57 80.88
N VAL A 514 -163.23 -86.37 82.20
CA VAL A 514 -162.07 -85.77 82.90
C VAL A 514 -160.79 -86.62 82.74
N ALA A 515 -160.91 -87.95 82.69
CA ALA A 515 -159.78 -88.83 82.43
C ALA A 515 -159.22 -88.67 81.00
N GLN A 516 -160.09 -88.55 80.00
CA GLN A 516 -159.69 -88.40 78.60
C GLN A 516 -159.07 -87.02 78.30
N GLU A 517 -159.52 -85.97 78.99
CA GLU A 517 -158.91 -84.63 78.93
C GLU A 517 -157.48 -84.64 79.53
N ALA A 518 -157.24 -85.37 80.62
CA ALA A 518 -155.92 -85.49 81.21
C ALA A 518 -154.90 -86.13 80.24
N GLU A 519 -155.22 -87.27 79.62
CA GLU A 519 -154.33 -87.95 78.67
C GLU A 519 -153.97 -87.10 77.45
N THR A 520 -154.94 -86.34 76.92
CA THR A 520 -154.68 -85.45 75.76
C THR A 520 -153.82 -84.23 76.11
N SER A 521 -153.90 -83.74 77.35
CA SER A 521 -152.98 -82.70 77.86
C SER A 521 -151.54 -83.21 77.98
N GLU A 522 -151.34 -84.44 78.47
CA GLU A 522 -150.01 -85.01 78.64
C GLU A 522 -149.36 -85.36 77.28
N ALA A 523 -150.15 -85.87 76.33
CA ALA A 523 -149.72 -86.19 74.97
C ALA A 523 -149.36 -84.93 74.14
N SER A 524 -149.93 -83.77 74.45
CA SER A 524 -149.56 -82.50 73.81
C SER A 524 -148.32 -81.88 74.45
N ALA A 525 -148.18 -81.91 75.78
CA ALA A 525 -146.96 -81.48 76.48
C ALA A 525 -145.70 -82.23 75.99
N LYS A 526 -145.79 -83.55 75.81
CA LYS A 526 -144.69 -84.39 75.30
C LYS A 526 -144.23 -84.00 73.89
N LYS A 527 -145.13 -83.53 73.01
CA LYS A 527 -144.78 -83.04 71.65
C LYS A 527 -143.99 -81.75 71.69
N TYR A 528 -144.40 -80.79 72.52
CA TYR A 528 -143.66 -79.52 72.67
C TYR A 528 -142.27 -79.73 73.29
N ALA A 529 -142.14 -80.62 74.28
CA ALA A 529 -140.83 -80.98 74.84
C ALA A 529 -139.86 -81.53 73.78
N PHE A 530 -140.34 -82.41 72.88
CA PHE A 530 -139.52 -82.96 71.80
C PHE A 530 -139.11 -81.91 70.75
N ALA A 531 -140.01 -80.96 70.44
CA ALA A 531 -139.71 -79.85 69.52
C ALA A 531 -138.64 -78.91 70.10
N CYS A 532 -138.72 -78.57 71.39
CA CYS A 532 -137.70 -77.77 72.07
C CYS A 532 -136.33 -78.48 72.10
N ALA A 533 -136.30 -79.80 72.32
CA ALA A 533 -135.06 -80.57 72.30
C ALA A 533 -134.39 -80.58 70.91
N HIS A 534 -135.17 -80.69 69.83
CA HIS A 534 -134.64 -80.61 68.47
C HIS A 534 -134.05 -79.23 68.18
N LEU A 535 -134.77 -78.14 68.52
CA LEU A 535 -134.30 -76.77 68.31
C LEU A 535 -133.02 -76.45 69.10
N LEU A 536 -132.84 -77.01 70.31
CA LEU A 536 -131.59 -76.90 71.05
C LEU A 536 -130.44 -77.62 70.34
N SER A 537 -130.66 -78.84 69.83
CA SER A 537 -129.67 -79.57 69.03
C SER A 537 -129.32 -78.86 67.71
N ASP A 538 -130.28 -78.17 67.08
CA ASP A 538 -130.04 -77.35 65.89
C ASP A 538 -129.18 -76.12 66.22
N ILE A 539 -129.40 -75.48 67.38
CA ILE A 539 -128.59 -74.35 67.88
C ILE A 539 -127.16 -74.82 68.20
N GLU A 540 -127.00 -75.91 68.96
CA GLU A 540 -125.68 -76.49 69.27
C GLU A 540 -124.90 -76.84 67.99
N HIS A 541 -125.59 -77.34 66.96
CA HIS A 541 -124.97 -77.60 65.66
C HIS A 541 -124.56 -76.31 64.93
N LYS A 542 -125.37 -75.24 65.00
CA LYS A 542 -125.04 -73.94 64.40
C LYS A 542 -123.92 -73.21 65.13
N ASP A 543 -123.85 -73.31 66.46
CA ASP A 543 -122.73 -72.77 67.24
C ASP A 543 -121.42 -73.50 66.92
N ALA A 544 -121.47 -74.82 66.67
CA ALA A 544 -120.32 -75.59 66.21
C ALA A 544 -119.88 -75.24 64.76
N GLU A 545 -120.83 -74.98 63.85
CA GLU A 545 -120.52 -74.44 62.51
C GLU A 545 -119.90 -73.04 62.58
N LEU A 546 -120.43 -72.17 63.45
CA LEU A 546 -119.91 -70.81 63.67
C LEU A 546 -118.49 -70.86 64.22
N ALA A 547 -118.20 -71.69 65.21
CA ALA A 547 -116.85 -71.88 65.75
C ALA A 547 -115.83 -72.31 64.67
N GLN A 548 -116.21 -73.26 63.79
CA GLN A 548 -115.36 -73.62 62.64
C GLN A 548 -115.21 -72.48 61.63
N SER A 549 -116.22 -71.62 61.47
CA SER A 549 -116.12 -70.45 60.58
C SER A 549 -115.19 -69.38 61.15
N GLU A 550 -115.20 -69.15 62.47
CA GLU A 550 -114.27 -68.25 63.14
C GLU A 550 -112.82 -68.76 63.11
N GLU A 551 -112.61 -70.07 63.30
CA GLU A 551 -111.28 -70.66 63.22
C GLU A 551 -110.69 -70.53 61.80
N ARG A 552 -111.53 -70.75 60.77
CA ARG A 552 -111.15 -70.48 59.37
C ARG A 552 -110.90 -69.00 59.07
N LEU A 553 -111.63 -68.08 59.70
CA LEU A 553 -111.36 -66.65 59.59
C LEU A 553 -110.00 -66.31 60.20
N LYS A 554 -109.70 -66.79 61.42
CA LYS A 554 -108.40 -66.60 62.09
C LYS A 554 -107.25 -67.20 61.28
N GLU A 555 -107.44 -68.36 60.66
CA GLU A 555 -106.49 -68.93 59.70
C GLU A 555 -106.26 -68.04 58.46
N VAL A 556 -107.32 -67.45 57.90
CA VAL A 556 -107.23 -66.57 56.72
C VAL A 556 -106.59 -65.23 57.08
N GLU A 557 -106.92 -64.66 58.23
CA GLU A 557 -106.30 -63.45 58.79
C GLU A 557 -104.79 -63.66 58.99
N ALA A 558 -104.38 -64.75 59.66
CA ALA A 558 -102.96 -65.09 59.83
C ALA A 558 -102.22 -65.31 58.50
N ARG A 559 -102.90 -65.87 57.47
CA ARG A 559 -102.33 -65.98 56.11
C ARG A 559 -102.20 -64.62 55.41
N ILE A 560 -103.14 -63.70 55.65
CA ILE A 560 -103.07 -62.32 55.14
C ILE A 560 -101.93 -61.56 55.80
N GLU A 561 -101.76 -61.65 57.12
CA GLU A 561 -100.63 -61.05 57.84
C GLU A 561 -99.29 -61.59 57.36
N GLN A 562 -99.17 -62.90 57.15
CA GLN A 562 -97.96 -63.52 56.57
C GLN A 562 -97.68 -63.03 55.15
N GLN A 563 -98.71 -62.84 54.31
CA GLN A 563 -98.55 -62.28 52.97
C GLN A 563 -98.21 -60.79 52.97
N GLN A 564 -98.74 -60.01 53.93
CA GLN A 564 -98.39 -58.61 54.12
C GLN A 564 -96.92 -58.48 54.56
N ALA A 565 -96.48 -59.23 55.58
CA ALA A 565 -95.09 -59.23 56.01
C ALA A 565 -94.11 -59.66 54.89
N LEU A 566 -94.50 -60.64 54.07
CA LEU A 566 -93.71 -61.04 52.91
C LEU A 566 -93.64 -59.96 51.82
N LEU A 567 -94.76 -59.27 51.55
CA LEU A 567 -94.80 -58.13 50.62
C LEU A 567 -93.98 -56.95 51.13
N GLU A 568 -94.00 -56.67 52.44
CA GLU A 568 -93.16 -55.65 53.07
C GLU A 568 -91.68 -56.00 52.97
N SER A 569 -91.29 -57.26 53.16
CA SER A 569 -89.92 -57.74 52.89
C SER A 569 -89.53 -57.54 51.43
N MET A 570 -90.37 -57.96 50.47
CA MET A 570 -90.09 -57.75 49.04
C MET A 570 -90.01 -56.27 48.66
N VAL A 571 -90.81 -55.39 49.29
CA VAL A 571 -90.73 -53.93 49.08
C VAL A 571 -89.45 -53.36 49.71
N ALA A 572 -89.04 -53.82 50.89
CA ALA A 572 -87.77 -53.44 51.51
C ALA A 572 -86.57 -53.88 50.66
N GLU A 573 -86.54 -55.13 50.21
CA GLU A 573 -85.54 -55.67 49.28
C GLU A 573 -85.51 -54.90 47.96
N ARG A 574 -86.68 -54.64 47.34
CA ARG A 574 -86.77 -53.81 46.13
C ARG A 574 -86.18 -52.42 46.37
N ASN A 575 -86.43 -51.82 47.53
CA ASN A 575 -85.94 -50.50 47.87
C ASN A 575 -84.43 -50.50 48.16
N THR A 576 -83.86 -51.53 48.79
CA THR A 576 -82.39 -51.67 48.92
C THR A 576 -81.73 -51.92 47.57
N TYR A 577 -82.32 -52.75 46.69
CA TYR A 577 -81.83 -52.91 45.32
C TYR A 577 -81.93 -51.62 44.49
N ILE A 578 -82.95 -50.78 44.69
CA ILE A 578 -83.02 -49.43 44.07
C ILE A 578 -81.87 -48.55 44.59
N VAL A 579 -81.67 -48.49 45.91
CA VAL A 579 -80.56 -47.71 46.51
C VAL A 579 -79.20 -48.21 46.02
N HIS A 580 -78.97 -49.52 45.93
CA HIS A 580 -77.75 -50.09 45.38
C HIS A 580 -77.59 -49.84 43.88
N TYR A 581 -78.67 -49.86 43.10
CA TYR A 581 -78.66 -49.53 41.67
C TYR A 581 -78.34 -48.05 41.43
N ASP A 582 -78.87 -47.14 42.24
CA ASP A 582 -78.56 -45.72 42.16
C ASP A 582 -77.15 -45.41 42.71
N GLN A 583 -76.67 -46.11 43.74
CA GLN A 583 -75.25 -46.08 44.15
C GLN A 583 -74.33 -46.55 43.01
N LEU A 584 -74.67 -47.66 42.33
CA LEU A 584 -73.90 -48.18 41.19
C LEU A 584 -73.95 -47.23 39.98
N LYS A 585 -75.07 -46.54 39.72
CA LYS A 585 -75.12 -45.46 38.72
C LYS A 585 -74.25 -44.27 39.11
N HIS A 586 -74.29 -43.83 40.37
CA HIS A 586 -73.46 -42.72 40.83
C HIS A 586 -71.98 -43.08 40.70
N GLY A 587 -71.55 -44.24 41.21
CA GLY A 587 -70.20 -44.75 41.00
C GLY A 587 -69.82 -44.91 39.52
N LEU A 588 -70.73 -45.37 38.66
CA LEU A 588 -70.48 -45.42 37.22
C LEU A 588 -70.33 -44.03 36.61
N SER A 589 -71.10 -43.03 37.05
CA SER A 589 -70.99 -41.64 36.59
C SER A 589 -69.72 -40.95 37.09
N GLU A 590 -69.28 -41.27 38.31
CA GLU A 590 -68.01 -40.84 38.89
C GLU A 590 -66.84 -41.46 38.12
N GLN A 591 -66.87 -42.78 37.86
CA GLN A 591 -65.87 -43.46 37.04
C GLN A 591 -65.87 -42.97 35.58
N GLN A 592 -67.02 -42.59 35.01
CA GLN A 592 -67.09 -41.93 33.70
C GLN A 592 -66.50 -40.51 33.74
N HIS A 593 -66.70 -39.76 34.83
CA HIS A 593 -66.11 -38.44 35.00
C HIS A 593 -64.59 -38.51 35.23
N GLU A 594 -64.12 -39.44 36.07
CA GLU A 594 -62.69 -39.74 36.24
C GLU A 594 -62.05 -40.20 34.94
N PHE A 595 -62.72 -41.08 34.17
CA PHE A 595 -62.23 -41.49 32.85
C PHE A 595 -62.20 -40.32 31.86
N ALA A 596 -63.19 -39.42 31.88
CA ALA A 596 -63.17 -38.21 31.06
C ALA A 596 -62.05 -37.24 31.48
N LEU A 597 -61.79 -37.10 32.78
CA LEU A 597 -60.69 -36.29 33.32
C LEU A 597 -59.32 -36.90 32.99
N LEU A 598 -59.19 -38.23 33.05
CA LEU A 598 -58.02 -38.99 32.62
C LEU A 598 -57.83 -38.88 31.09
N LEU A 599 -58.90 -38.93 30.30
CA LEU A 599 -58.85 -38.74 28.85
C LEU A 599 -58.40 -37.32 28.51
N ALA A 600 -58.94 -36.30 29.18
CA ALA A 600 -58.52 -34.91 29.04
C ALA A 600 -57.05 -34.72 29.47
N LYS A 601 -56.61 -35.37 30.55
CA LYS A 601 -55.20 -35.38 30.98
C LYS A 601 -54.29 -36.08 29.97
N VAL A 602 -54.73 -37.19 29.36
CA VAL A 602 -54.01 -37.88 28.27
C VAL A 602 -53.97 -37.02 27.00
N GLN A 603 -55.04 -36.29 26.67
CA GLN A 603 -55.05 -35.34 25.55
C GLN A 603 -54.11 -34.15 25.82
N ALA A 604 -54.11 -33.60 27.05
CA ALA A 604 -53.18 -32.55 27.46
C ALA A 604 -51.73 -33.02 27.38
N MET A 605 -51.41 -34.21 27.93
CA MET A 605 -50.08 -34.83 27.84
C MET A 605 -49.67 -35.11 26.39
N ARG A 606 -50.57 -35.60 25.53
CA ARG A 606 -50.32 -35.75 24.09
C ARG A 606 -50.04 -34.40 23.42
N SER A 607 -50.75 -33.34 23.79
CA SER A 607 -50.51 -32.00 23.25
C SER A 607 -49.19 -31.39 23.72
N ALA A 608 -48.74 -31.72 24.94
CA ALA A 608 -47.44 -31.33 25.48
C ALA A 608 -46.30 -32.11 24.79
N ILE A 609 -46.44 -33.43 24.62
CA ILE A 609 -45.51 -34.25 23.83
C ILE A 609 -45.42 -33.72 22.40
N GLN A 610 -46.55 -33.43 21.74
CA GLN A 610 -46.56 -32.84 20.38
C GLN A 610 -45.99 -31.41 20.29
N LYS A 611 -45.87 -30.67 21.40
CA LYS A 611 -45.11 -29.41 21.46
C LYS A 611 -43.63 -29.72 21.59
N HIS A 612 -43.24 -30.53 22.58
CA HIS A 612 -41.85 -30.94 22.76
C HIS A 612 -41.25 -31.65 21.53
N ASP A 613 -42.03 -32.45 20.79
CA ASP A 613 -41.65 -33.06 19.51
C ASP A 613 -41.39 -32.03 18.38
N LYS A 614 -41.94 -30.82 18.49
CA LYS A 614 -41.66 -29.68 17.60
C LYS A 614 -40.50 -28.87 18.11
N ASP A 615 -40.47 -28.56 19.41
CA ASP A 615 -39.38 -27.84 20.08
C ASP A 615 -38.05 -28.58 19.84
N VAL A 616 -38.03 -29.90 20.01
CA VAL A 616 -36.87 -30.78 19.74
C VAL A 616 -36.49 -30.80 18.25
N LYS A 617 -37.44 -30.68 17.31
CA LYS A 617 -37.11 -30.58 15.87
C LYS A 617 -36.47 -29.23 15.55
N LEU A 618 -37.03 -28.14 16.05
CA LEU A 618 -36.47 -26.80 15.89
C LEU A 618 -35.07 -26.68 16.51
N GLU A 619 -34.85 -27.27 17.69
CA GLU A 619 -33.52 -27.31 18.30
C GLU A 619 -32.57 -28.29 17.58
N LEU A 620 -33.06 -29.39 16.98
CA LEU A 620 -32.22 -30.25 16.12
C LEU A 620 -31.83 -29.56 14.80
N GLU A 621 -32.73 -28.80 14.18
CA GLU A 621 -32.46 -27.95 13.01
C GLU A 621 -31.46 -26.85 13.36
N ARG A 622 -31.62 -26.21 14.52
CA ARG A 622 -30.69 -25.21 15.07
C ARG A 622 -29.31 -25.80 15.38
N ILE A 623 -29.24 -27.01 15.94
CA ILE A 623 -27.99 -27.75 16.17
C ILE A 623 -27.33 -28.15 14.86
N GLN A 624 -28.10 -28.47 13.80
CA GLN A 624 -27.55 -28.73 12.46
C GLN A 624 -26.95 -27.45 11.85
N LEU A 625 -27.64 -26.31 11.94
CA LEU A 625 -27.12 -25.02 11.48
C LEU A 625 -25.86 -24.61 12.25
N LEU A 626 -25.84 -24.76 13.58
CA LEU A 626 -24.66 -24.49 14.40
C LEU A 626 -23.48 -25.43 14.10
N ARG A 627 -23.74 -26.68 13.67
CA ARG A 627 -22.69 -27.59 13.19
C ARG A 627 -22.14 -27.19 11.83
N GLN A 628 -23.00 -26.81 10.89
CA GLN A 628 -22.58 -26.28 9.59
C GLN A 628 -21.68 -25.05 9.77
N GLN A 629 -22.10 -24.10 10.59
CA GLN A 629 -21.31 -22.92 10.95
C GLN A 629 -19.99 -23.29 11.67
N HIS A 630 -19.97 -24.35 12.48
CA HIS A 630 -18.74 -24.80 13.14
C HIS A 630 -17.78 -25.49 12.15
N GLU A 631 -18.28 -26.31 11.22
CA GLU A 631 -17.51 -26.96 10.16
C GLU A 631 -16.94 -25.92 9.16
N GLU A 632 -17.73 -24.90 8.82
CA GLU A 632 -17.31 -23.72 8.06
C GLU A 632 -16.18 -22.97 8.80
N LEU A 633 -16.39 -22.60 10.07
CA LEU A 633 -15.37 -21.90 10.88
C LEU A 633 -14.08 -22.73 11.04
N GLU A 634 -14.16 -24.05 11.18
CA GLU A 634 -12.98 -24.92 11.17
C GLU A 634 -12.25 -24.89 9.82
N ALA A 635 -12.97 -24.89 8.71
CA ALA A 635 -12.38 -24.73 7.37
C ALA A 635 -11.70 -23.36 7.21
N HIS A 636 -12.34 -22.26 7.63
CA HIS A 636 -11.73 -20.93 7.65
C HIS A 636 -10.47 -20.91 8.54
N VAL A 637 -10.50 -21.51 9.73
CA VAL A 637 -9.33 -21.60 10.63
C VAL A 637 -8.17 -22.38 9.99
N VAL A 638 -8.44 -23.53 9.36
CA VAL A 638 -7.42 -24.32 8.65
C VAL A 638 -6.83 -23.53 7.48
N ASP A 639 -7.64 -22.82 6.72
CA ASP A 639 -7.15 -21.99 5.62
C ASP A 639 -6.42 -20.73 6.10
N TYR A 640 -6.80 -20.16 7.24
CA TYR A 640 -6.02 -19.11 7.91
C TYR A 640 -4.66 -19.61 8.41
N GLN A 641 -4.58 -20.82 8.99
CA GLN A 641 -3.30 -21.46 9.34
C GLN A 641 -2.44 -21.76 8.09
N ARG A 642 -3.04 -22.16 6.97
CA ARG A 642 -2.35 -22.33 5.68
C ARG A 642 -1.85 -20.99 5.11
N ARG A 643 -2.66 -19.93 5.17
CA ARG A 643 -2.29 -18.56 4.76
C ARG A 643 -1.14 -18.03 5.65
N ALA A 644 -1.20 -18.24 6.96
CA ALA A 644 -0.17 -17.86 7.92
C ALA A 644 1.15 -18.62 7.70
N SER A 645 1.12 -19.95 7.58
CA SER A 645 2.33 -20.76 7.34
C SER A 645 2.98 -20.50 5.97
N LYS A 646 2.19 -20.16 4.94
CA LYS A 646 2.75 -19.63 3.67
C LYS A 646 3.46 -18.29 3.88
N LYS A 647 2.84 -17.32 4.57
CA LYS A 647 3.47 -16.03 4.89
C LYS A 647 4.74 -16.18 5.73
N GLN A 648 4.73 -17.09 6.72
CA GLN A 648 5.90 -17.38 7.54
C GLN A 648 7.07 -17.91 6.69
N ARG A 649 6.84 -18.91 5.82
CA ARG A 649 7.89 -19.42 4.92
C ARG A 649 8.46 -18.35 3.99
N CYS A 650 7.63 -17.43 3.50
CA CYS A 650 8.11 -16.27 2.73
C CYS A 650 8.95 -15.32 3.59
N ALA A 651 8.54 -15.04 4.82
CA ALA A 651 9.32 -14.23 5.76
C ALA A 651 10.65 -14.90 6.16
N ASP A 652 10.67 -16.23 6.32
CA ASP A 652 11.88 -17.01 6.60
C ASP A 652 12.85 -17.01 5.41
N ALA A 653 12.33 -17.04 4.18
CA ALA A 653 13.11 -16.96 2.94
C ALA A 653 13.70 -15.56 2.73
N LEU A 654 12.88 -14.50 2.81
CA LEU A 654 13.35 -13.11 2.81
C LEU A 654 14.34 -12.86 3.96
N GLY A 655 14.13 -13.47 5.12
CA GLY A 655 15.06 -13.44 6.25
C GLY A 655 16.37 -14.19 6.01
N GLN A 656 16.44 -15.11 5.04
CA GLN A 656 17.69 -15.73 4.57
C GLN A 656 18.37 -14.84 3.51
N GLU A 657 17.62 -14.29 2.56
CA GLU A 657 18.13 -13.34 1.56
C GLU A 657 18.74 -12.10 2.23
N VAL A 658 18.06 -11.52 3.23
CA VAL A 658 18.60 -10.40 4.04
C VAL A 658 19.88 -10.79 4.78
N ARG A 659 20.05 -12.04 5.20
CA ARG A 659 21.31 -12.53 5.80
C ARG A 659 22.42 -12.68 4.75
N GLN A 660 22.11 -13.20 3.56
CA GLN A 660 23.06 -13.31 2.44
C GLN A 660 23.51 -11.92 1.96
N LEU A 661 22.57 -10.98 1.78
CA LEU A 661 22.88 -9.59 1.39
C LEU A 661 23.72 -8.88 2.46
N ARG A 662 23.47 -9.13 3.76
CA ARG A 662 24.33 -8.62 4.85
C ARG A 662 25.74 -9.21 4.82
N ALA A 663 25.90 -10.48 4.45
CA ALA A 663 27.22 -11.09 4.26
C ALA A 663 27.97 -10.44 3.08
N VAL A 664 27.32 -10.31 1.92
CA VAL A 664 27.90 -9.63 0.74
C VAL A 664 28.27 -8.18 1.04
N LEU A 665 27.46 -7.44 1.80
CA LEU A 665 27.78 -6.08 2.25
C LEU A 665 28.97 -6.06 3.24
N SER A 666 29.09 -7.07 4.11
CA SER A 666 30.25 -7.23 5.01
C SER A 666 31.53 -7.52 4.23
N ASP A 667 31.48 -8.39 3.23
CA ASP A 667 32.63 -8.73 2.39
C ASP A 667 33.04 -7.54 1.51
N ALA A 668 32.07 -6.79 0.96
CA ALA A 668 32.34 -5.54 0.25
C ALA A 668 32.94 -4.45 1.16
N ALA A 669 32.49 -4.35 2.42
CA ALA A 669 33.09 -3.46 3.42
C ALA A 669 34.53 -3.89 3.79
N ALA A 670 34.79 -5.19 3.90
CA ALA A 670 36.12 -5.73 4.15
C ALA A 670 37.07 -5.49 2.96
N GLU A 671 36.60 -5.68 1.72
CA GLU A 671 37.42 -5.49 0.53
C GLU A 671 37.66 -4.00 0.22
N THR A 672 36.66 -3.13 0.40
CA THR A 672 36.90 -1.67 0.33
C THR A 672 37.87 -1.20 1.42
N ALA A 673 37.81 -1.76 2.64
CA ALA A 673 38.81 -1.47 3.67
C ALA A 673 40.22 -1.98 3.33
N ARG A 674 40.36 -3.13 2.64
CA ARG A 674 41.65 -3.62 2.11
C ARG A 674 42.18 -2.72 1.00
N GLN A 675 41.33 -2.29 0.08
CA GLN A 675 41.70 -1.37 -1.00
C GLN A 675 42.13 -0.01 -0.43
N GLN A 676 41.40 0.54 0.55
CA GLN A 676 41.79 1.77 1.24
C GLN A 676 43.16 1.66 1.94
N ARG A 677 43.52 0.49 2.48
CA ARG A 677 44.88 0.25 3.02
C ARG A 677 45.90 0.31 1.89
N ARG A 678 45.76 -0.51 0.86
CA ARG A 678 46.66 -0.52 -0.32
C ARG A 678 46.85 0.87 -0.94
N CYS A 679 45.80 1.68 -1.02
CA CYS A 679 45.91 3.07 -1.50
C CYS A 679 46.71 3.97 -0.56
N ARG A 680 46.60 3.80 0.77
CA ARG A 680 47.46 4.51 1.74
C ARG A 680 48.91 4.02 1.68
N ASP A 681 49.11 2.72 1.48
CA ASP A 681 50.44 2.12 1.36
C ASP A 681 51.16 2.66 0.11
N VAL A 682 50.48 2.68 -1.05
CA VAL A 682 51.00 3.28 -2.29
C VAL A 682 51.20 4.80 -2.18
N VAL A 683 50.33 5.52 -1.47
CA VAL A 683 50.57 6.95 -1.18
C VAL A 683 51.79 7.13 -0.26
N HIS A 684 52.01 6.25 0.70
CA HIS A 684 53.18 6.31 1.58
C HIS A 684 54.49 5.99 0.83
N GLU A 685 54.49 4.98 -0.05
CA GLU A 685 55.59 4.69 -0.97
C GLU A 685 55.89 5.88 -1.89
N ARG A 686 54.84 6.46 -2.49
CA ARG A 686 54.96 7.69 -3.29
C ARG A 686 55.56 8.83 -2.47
N ASP A 687 55.07 9.11 -1.27
CA ASP A 687 55.59 10.17 -0.41
C ASP A 687 57.07 9.94 -0.03
N ILE A 688 57.50 8.68 0.11
CA ILE A 688 58.91 8.32 0.34
C ILE A 688 59.74 8.61 -0.91
N LEU A 689 59.26 8.21 -2.08
CA LEU A 689 59.94 8.45 -3.37
C LEU A 689 59.97 9.94 -3.74
N GLU A 690 58.91 10.70 -3.43
CA GLU A 690 58.85 12.17 -3.59
C GLU A 690 59.91 12.84 -2.72
N ARG A 691 60.04 12.45 -1.44
CA ARG A 691 61.12 12.96 -0.55
C ARG A 691 62.51 12.58 -1.06
N GLN A 692 62.72 11.32 -1.44
CA GLN A 692 64.01 10.89 -2.01
C GLN A 692 64.35 11.65 -3.29
N ALA A 693 63.37 11.95 -4.14
CA ALA A 693 63.57 12.74 -5.35
C ALA A 693 63.92 14.20 -5.02
N THR A 694 63.27 14.83 -4.03
CA THR A 694 63.64 16.18 -3.59
C THR A 694 65.02 16.21 -2.95
N ASP A 695 65.35 15.24 -2.11
CA ASP A 695 66.65 15.14 -1.44
C ASP A 695 67.77 15.01 -2.49
N ARG A 696 67.64 14.08 -3.45
CA ARG A 696 68.57 13.94 -4.57
C ARG A 696 68.65 15.19 -5.46
N ALA A 697 67.55 15.91 -5.66
CA ALA A 697 67.58 17.18 -6.39
C ALA A 697 68.38 18.26 -5.64
N THR A 698 68.26 18.33 -4.30
CA THR A 698 69.08 19.25 -3.49
C THR A 698 70.56 18.85 -3.44
N GLU A 699 70.88 17.55 -3.36
CA GLU A 699 72.25 17.04 -3.48
C GLU A 699 72.87 17.43 -4.83
N LEU A 700 72.14 17.20 -5.94
CA LEU A 700 72.59 17.55 -7.29
C LEU A 700 72.79 19.06 -7.43
N HIS A 701 71.88 19.89 -6.93
CA HIS A 701 72.05 21.34 -6.96
C HIS A 701 73.28 21.80 -6.15
N ALA A 702 73.48 21.26 -4.95
CA ALA A 702 74.68 21.55 -4.14
C ALA A 702 75.99 21.10 -4.82
N LEU A 703 75.95 19.99 -5.57
CA LEU A 703 77.09 19.54 -6.39
C LEU A 703 77.33 20.47 -7.60
N TYR A 704 76.28 20.96 -8.27
CA TYR A 704 76.41 21.94 -9.36
C TYR A 704 76.97 23.28 -8.87
N GLU A 705 76.47 23.81 -7.75
CA GLU A 705 77.03 25.03 -7.14
C GLU A 705 78.49 24.86 -6.71
N ARG A 706 78.83 23.68 -6.17
CA ARG A 706 80.23 23.35 -5.85
C ARG A 706 81.11 23.25 -7.09
N ALA A 707 80.62 22.67 -8.18
CA ALA A 707 81.35 22.60 -9.44
C ALA A 707 81.52 24.00 -10.07
N HIS A 708 80.49 24.85 -10.02
CA HIS A 708 80.51 26.20 -10.56
C HIS A 708 81.44 27.14 -9.77
N THR A 709 81.41 27.07 -8.44
CA THR A 709 82.35 27.80 -7.57
C THR A 709 83.79 27.31 -7.73
N GLN A 710 84.01 26.01 -7.94
CA GLN A 710 85.34 25.49 -8.29
C GLN A 710 85.80 25.93 -9.69
N GLN A 711 84.91 25.97 -10.69
CA GLN A 711 85.23 26.41 -12.04
C GLN A 711 85.60 27.90 -12.09
N THR A 712 84.84 28.76 -11.41
CA THR A 712 85.14 30.21 -11.34
C THR A 712 86.43 30.49 -10.57
N LEU A 713 86.71 29.74 -9.50
CA LEU A 713 87.99 29.79 -8.79
C LEU A 713 89.16 29.33 -9.68
N LEU A 714 88.99 28.28 -10.48
CA LEU A 714 90.00 27.82 -11.44
C LEU A 714 90.27 28.85 -12.53
N GLN A 715 89.23 29.44 -13.15
CA GLN A 715 89.37 30.51 -14.15
C GLN A 715 90.07 31.75 -13.57
N HIS A 716 89.76 32.10 -12.33
CA HIS A 716 90.45 33.17 -11.59
C HIS A 716 91.94 32.83 -11.43
N HIS A 717 92.28 31.65 -10.91
CA HIS A 717 93.67 31.21 -10.76
C HIS A 717 94.43 31.09 -12.09
N GLU A 718 93.78 30.63 -13.16
CA GLU A 718 94.32 30.59 -14.52
C GLU A 718 94.72 32.00 -15.00
N GLY A 719 93.85 33.00 -14.77
CA GLY A 719 94.18 34.41 -14.98
C GLY A 719 95.43 34.86 -14.20
N PHE A 720 95.49 34.57 -12.89
CA PHE A 720 96.67 34.90 -12.08
C PHE A 720 97.95 34.20 -12.57
N TYR A 721 97.89 32.94 -13.00
CA TYR A 721 99.05 32.25 -13.58
C TYR A 721 99.48 32.89 -14.91
N ASN A 722 98.55 33.26 -15.78
CA ASN A 722 98.83 33.94 -17.04
C ASN A 722 99.43 35.35 -16.83
N ASP A 723 99.01 36.06 -15.79
CA ASP A 723 99.62 37.35 -15.41
C ASP A 723 101.05 37.16 -14.86
N HIS A 724 101.31 36.07 -14.13
CA HIS A 724 102.65 35.75 -13.63
C HIS A 724 103.59 35.26 -14.75
N THR A 725 103.11 34.51 -15.75
CA THR A 725 103.95 34.14 -16.90
C THR A 725 104.29 35.35 -17.75
N GLN A 726 103.35 36.26 -18.01
CA GLN A 726 103.65 37.54 -18.69
C GLN A 726 104.68 38.39 -17.93
N GLN A 727 104.63 38.41 -16.59
CA GLN A 727 105.64 39.07 -15.77
C GLN A 727 107.02 38.39 -15.85
N LEU A 728 107.06 37.05 -15.87
CA LEU A 728 108.30 36.28 -16.07
C LEU A 728 108.89 36.52 -17.46
N GLU A 729 108.10 36.42 -18.53
CA GLU A 729 108.51 36.75 -19.91
C GLU A 729 109.06 38.17 -20.02
N HIS A 730 108.44 39.14 -19.33
CA HIS A 730 108.93 40.51 -19.29
C HIS A 730 110.28 40.64 -18.56
N LEU A 731 110.49 39.91 -17.45
CA LEU A 731 111.76 39.88 -16.71
C LEU A 731 112.86 39.11 -17.48
N GLU A 732 112.51 38.06 -18.21
CA GLU A 732 113.41 37.34 -19.12
C GLU A 732 113.84 38.25 -20.28
N TYR A 733 112.91 39.00 -20.88
CA TYR A 733 113.23 40.02 -21.88
C TYR A 733 114.13 41.13 -21.32
N GLN A 734 113.85 41.63 -20.11
CA GLN A 734 114.71 42.62 -19.45
C GLN A 734 116.12 42.07 -19.19
N THR A 735 116.24 40.87 -18.64
CA THR A 735 117.55 40.25 -18.35
C THR A 735 118.34 39.90 -19.61
N ALA A 736 117.68 39.46 -20.68
CA ALA A 736 118.30 39.29 -22.00
C ALA A 736 118.82 40.62 -22.57
N ARG A 737 118.04 41.71 -22.44
CA ARG A 737 118.46 43.07 -22.83
C ARG A 737 119.66 43.56 -22.01
N PHE A 738 119.66 43.36 -20.70
CA PHE A 738 120.80 43.72 -19.84
C PHE A 738 122.04 42.87 -20.15
N ALA A 739 121.88 41.58 -20.45
CA ALA A 739 122.97 40.72 -20.89
C ALA A 739 123.58 41.19 -22.22
N GLN A 740 122.74 41.59 -23.19
CA GLN A 740 123.21 42.18 -24.45
C GLN A 740 123.97 43.50 -24.24
N GLN A 741 123.48 44.37 -23.34
CA GLN A 741 124.16 45.62 -22.99
C GLN A 741 125.50 45.36 -22.27
N LEU A 742 125.55 44.40 -21.34
CA LEU A 742 126.79 43.98 -20.68
C LEU A 742 127.81 43.43 -21.69
N GLU A 743 127.38 42.66 -22.69
CA GLU A 743 128.28 42.13 -23.72
C GLU A 743 128.77 43.23 -24.68
N GLN A 744 127.93 44.21 -25.04
CA GLN A 744 128.37 45.42 -25.75
C GLN A 744 129.44 46.19 -24.95
N MET A 745 129.27 46.33 -23.63
CA MET A 745 130.26 46.96 -22.76
C MET A 745 131.54 46.12 -22.60
N ARG A 746 131.44 44.79 -22.54
CA ARG A 746 132.62 43.88 -22.56
C ARG A 746 133.40 44.01 -23.85
N MET A 747 132.74 44.03 -25.01
CA MET A 747 133.37 44.24 -26.31
C MET A 747 134.01 45.63 -26.44
N PHE A 748 133.45 46.66 -25.80
CA PHE A 748 134.10 47.97 -25.67
C PHE A 748 135.35 47.90 -24.77
N VAL A 749 135.26 47.27 -23.60
CA VAL A 749 136.40 47.09 -22.67
C VAL A 749 137.52 46.26 -23.31
N ALA A 750 137.20 45.24 -24.10
CA ALA A 750 138.17 44.40 -24.82
C ALA A 750 139.00 45.18 -25.85
N ARG A 751 138.48 46.32 -26.37
CA ARG A 751 139.23 47.23 -27.26
C ARG A 751 140.11 48.23 -26.50
N LEU A 752 139.95 48.40 -25.19
CA LEU A 752 140.76 49.34 -24.41
C LEU A 752 142.25 48.98 -24.36
N PRO A 753 142.69 47.71 -24.25
CA PRO A 753 144.09 47.33 -24.41
C PRO A 753 144.65 47.70 -25.78
N GLU A 754 143.92 47.46 -26.87
CA GLU A 754 144.32 47.81 -28.24
C GLU A 754 144.47 49.33 -28.39
N LEU A 755 143.46 50.10 -27.95
CA LEU A 755 143.51 51.56 -27.91
C LEU A 755 144.65 52.09 -27.04
N ARG A 756 144.97 51.43 -25.92
CA ARG A 756 146.14 51.76 -25.09
C ARG A 756 147.45 51.42 -25.79
N VAL A 757 147.54 50.34 -26.55
CA VAL A 757 148.74 50.00 -27.35
C VAL A 757 148.90 50.99 -28.49
N LEU A 758 147.84 51.34 -29.21
CA LEU A 758 147.84 52.38 -30.25
C LEU A 758 148.22 53.75 -29.67
N LEU A 759 147.66 54.15 -28.52
CA LEU A 759 148.02 55.39 -27.84
C LEU A 759 149.48 55.39 -27.35
N ASN A 760 149.98 54.27 -26.80
CA ASN A 760 151.37 54.15 -26.40
C ASN A 760 152.31 54.12 -27.61
N ASN A 761 151.92 53.52 -28.74
CA ASN A 761 152.69 53.54 -29.97
C ASN A 761 152.69 54.93 -30.59
N ALA A 762 151.56 55.63 -30.69
CA ALA A 762 151.48 57.02 -31.10
C ALA A 762 152.26 57.96 -30.17
N ALA A 763 152.29 57.71 -28.85
CA ALA A 763 153.12 58.46 -27.91
C ALA A 763 154.62 58.15 -28.06
N ARG A 764 154.99 56.89 -28.31
CA ARG A 764 156.37 56.47 -28.66
C ARG A 764 156.79 57.01 -30.01
N GLU A 765 155.89 57.13 -30.98
CA GLU A 765 156.11 57.70 -32.30
C GLU A 765 156.24 59.21 -32.20
N LEU A 766 155.39 59.90 -31.44
CA LEU A 766 155.56 61.31 -31.12
C LEU A 766 156.89 61.57 -30.38
N GLN A 767 157.32 60.67 -29.49
CA GLN A 767 158.61 60.80 -28.81
C GLN A 767 159.78 60.43 -29.73
N ARG A 768 159.63 59.43 -30.60
CA ARG A 768 160.59 59.11 -31.68
C ARG A 768 160.73 60.31 -32.61
N GLU A 769 159.64 60.93 -33.05
CA GLU A 769 159.66 62.11 -33.91
C GLU A 769 160.21 63.36 -33.19
N LYS A 770 159.97 63.54 -31.88
CA LYS A 770 160.67 64.57 -31.09
C LYS A 770 162.19 64.32 -30.98
N VAL A 771 162.61 63.07 -30.86
CA VAL A 771 164.03 62.66 -30.88
C VAL A 771 164.59 62.73 -32.30
N ARG A 772 163.79 62.43 -33.33
CA ARG A 772 164.15 62.43 -34.75
C ARG A 772 164.22 63.85 -35.30
N VAL A 773 163.41 64.79 -34.83
CA VAL A 773 163.57 66.22 -35.14
C VAL A 773 164.84 66.78 -34.49
N ARG A 774 165.24 66.28 -33.31
CA ARG A 774 166.57 66.61 -32.74
C ARG A 774 167.70 65.96 -33.53
N ALA A 775 167.62 64.66 -33.78
CA ALA A 775 168.58 63.94 -34.61
C ALA A 775 168.68 64.56 -36.01
N LEU A 776 167.59 64.96 -36.66
CA LEU A 776 167.58 65.65 -37.96
C LEU A 776 168.08 67.10 -37.91
N LEU A 777 168.17 67.73 -36.73
CA LEU A 777 168.88 69.00 -36.55
C LEU A 777 170.39 68.79 -36.41
N ASP A 778 170.81 67.65 -35.86
CA ASP A 778 172.23 67.26 -35.73
C ASP A 778 172.76 66.62 -37.05
N ASP A 779 171.99 65.69 -37.63
CA ASP A 779 172.19 64.98 -38.90
C ASP A 779 171.96 65.88 -40.14
N ALA A 780 171.40 67.09 -39.97
CA ALA A 780 171.43 68.12 -41.00
C ALA A 780 172.86 68.46 -41.46
N GLY A 781 173.88 68.08 -40.68
CA GLY A 781 175.28 68.12 -41.10
C GLY A 781 175.60 67.21 -42.30
N HIS A 782 175.03 66.01 -42.40
CA HIS A 782 175.30 65.04 -43.48
C HIS A 782 174.13 64.07 -43.72
N ALA A 783 173.37 64.27 -44.80
CA ALA A 783 172.20 63.47 -45.13
C ALA A 783 172.42 62.45 -46.27
N VAL A 784 171.93 61.21 -46.08
CA VAL A 784 171.63 60.25 -47.16
C VAL A 784 170.29 59.56 -46.84
N ASN A 785 169.42 59.43 -47.86
CA ASN A 785 168.02 59.00 -47.72
C ASN A 785 167.83 57.47 -47.90
N VAL A 786 166.63 56.96 -47.59
CA VAL A 786 165.64 56.37 -48.56
C VAL A 786 164.40 55.80 -47.82
N HIS A 787 163.26 55.66 -48.54
CA HIS A 787 161.92 55.22 -48.11
C HIS A 787 161.68 53.71 -48.51
N PRO A 788 160.52 53.17 -48.98
CA PRO A 788 159.06 53.49 -48.87
C PRO A 788 158.08 52.26 -48.60
N TYR A 789 156.76 52.56 -48.57
CA TYR A 789 155.49 51.77 -48.52
C TYR A 789 155.30 50.40 -49.25
N HIS A 790 154.22 49.61 -48.93
CA HIS A 790 152.98 49.42 -49.78
C HIS A 790 151.86 48.48 -49.18
N GLU A 791 150.74 48.25 -49.93
CA GLU A 791 149.45 47.59 -49.56
C GLU A 791 148.89 46.62 -50.67
N LEU A 792 147.85 45.75 -50.41
CA LEU A 792 146.67 45.39 -51.29
C LEU A 792 145.73 44.24 -50.77
N ALA A 793 144.62 43.89 -51.49
CA ALA A 793 143.54 42.94 -51.08
C ALA A 793 142.74 42.25 -52.25
N SER A 794 141.84 41.25 -51.99
CA SER A 794 140.71 40.76 -52.88
C SER A 794 139.78 39.69 -52.20
N ALA A 795 138.79 39.07 -52.90
CA ALA A 795 137.60 38.36 -52.32
C ALA A 795 137.12 37.06 -53.05
N GLU A 796 136.09 36.36 -52.52
CA GLU A 796 135.78 34.91 -52.76
C GLU A 796 134.30 34.50 -53.10
N PRO A 797 134.02 33.24 -53.53
CA PRO A 797 132.77 32.85 -54.22
C PRO A 797 131.79 31.88 -53.52
N GLU A 798 132.09 31.31 -52.34
CA GLU A 798 131.31 30.17 -51.76
C GLU A 798 129.80 30.44 -51.55
N ALA A 799 129.41 31.67 -51.23
CA ALA A 799 128.07 32.04 -50.77
C ALA A 799 126.93 31.61 -51.72
N TYR A 800 127.18 31.51 -53.02
CA TYR A 800 126.17 31.14 -54.01
C TYR A 800 125.73 29.66 -53.92
N ALA A 801 126.63 28.76 -53.50
CA ALA A 801 126.33 27.33 -53.39
C ALA A 801 125.33 27.04 -52.25
N LEU A 802 125.44 27.77 -51.14
CA LEU A 802 124.62 27.57 -49.94
C LEU A 802 123.14 27.89 -50.20
N LEU A 803 122.87 29.00 -50.89
CA LEU A 803 121.52 29.51 -51.18
C LEU A 803 120.66 28.47 -51.94
N LYS A 804 121.29 27.75 -52.88
CA LYS A 804 120.63 26.74 -53.73
C LYS A 804 120.27 25.46 -52.97
N ARG A 805 120.91 25.18 -51.82
CA ARG A 805 120.58 24.07 -50.92
C ARG A 805 119.30 24.35 -50.13
N VAL A 806 119.17 25.56 -49.58
CA VAL A 806 118.03 26.01 -48.75
C VAL A 806 116.72 25.92 -49.52
N GLN A 807 116.67 26.47 -50.75
CA GLN A 807 115.47 26.48 -51.58
C GLN A 807 114.95 25.08 -51.96
N LYS A 808 115.81 24.04 -51.96
CA LYS A 808 115.38 22.66 -52.23
C LYS A 808 114.73 22.02 -51.00
N LEU A 809 115.20 22.33 -49.80
CA LEU A 809 114.65 21.80 -48.54
C LEU A 809 113.25 22.38 -48.25
N GLN A 810 113.06 23.70 -48.46
CA GLN A 810 111.78 24.36 -48.23
C GLN A 810 110.61 23.73 -49.00
N ARG A 811 110.82 23.31 -50.26
CA ARG A 811 109.77 22.69 -51.10
C ARG A 811 109.32 21.33 -50.57
N VAL A 812 110.24 20.52 -50.03
CA VAL A 812 109.91 19.21 -49.42
C VAL A 812 109.15 19.40 -48.11
N LEU A 813 109.47 20.45 -47.35
CA LEU A 813 108.84 20.77 -46.08
C LEU A 813 107.36 21.17 -46.28
N VAL A 814 107.07 22.05 -47.25
CA VAL A 814 105.69 22.40 -47.64
C VAL A 814 104.92 21.15 -48.09
N GLN A 815 105.51 20.33 -48.97
CA GLN A 815 104.82 19.12 -49.47
C GLN A 815 104.42 18.14 -48.35
N ARG A 816 105.23 18.00 -47.29
CA ARG A 816 104.89 17.18 -46.12
C ARG A 816 103.88 17.83 -45.16
N HIS A 817 103.74 19.15 -45.17
CA HIS A 817 102.73 19.85 -44.38
C HIS A 817 101.33 19.57 -44.95
N ASN A 818 101.15 19.75 -46.26
CA ASN A 818 99.89 19.46 -46.95
C ASN A 818 99.46 17.99 -46.76
N GLU A 819 100.40 17.04 -46.84
CA GLU A 819 100.15 15.61 -46.57
C GLU A 819 99.69 15.30 -45.13
N LEU A 820 99.89 16.20 -44.16
CA LEU A 820 99.37 16.07 -42.80
C LEU A 820 97.97 16.69 -42.69
N GLU A 821 97.76 17.88 -43.25
CA GLU A 821 96.45 18.55 -43.30
C GLU A 821 95.38 17.67 -43.96
N GLU A 822 95.71 17.01 -45.07
CA GLU A 822 94.82 16.04 -45.74
C GLU A 822 94.43 14.85 -44.84
N LYS A 823 95.34 14.39 -43.98
CA LYS A 823 95.09 13.27 -43.06
C LYS A 823 94.30 13.71 -41.83
N GLU A 824 94.57 14.90 -41.30
CA GLU A 824 93.81 15.49 -40.19
C GLU A 824 92.36 15.77 -40.60
N ALA A 825 92.14 16.33 -41.80
CA ALA A 825 90.79 16.49 -42.36
C ALA A 825 90.08 15.14 -42.56
N ALA A 826 90.80 14.09 -43.00
CA ALA A 826 90.25 12.75 -43.12
C ALA A 826 89.82 12.17 -41.76
N ILE A 827 90.65 12.31 -40.71
CA ILE A 827 90.36 11.87 -39.34
C ILE A 827 89.11 12.58 -38.80
N GLN A 828 89.04 13.90 -38.88
CA GLN A 828 87.87 14.68 -38.45
C GLN A 828 86.58 14.21 -39.15
N SER A 829 86.65 13.85 -40.43
CA SER A 829 85.50 13.32 -41.18
C SER A 829 85.01 11.96 -40.67
N VAL A 830 85.90 11.13 -40.13
CA VAL A 830 85.58 9.82 -39.53
C VAL A 830 85.04 10.00 -38.12
N GLU A 831 85.65 10.86 -37.31
CA GLU A 831 85.18 11.18 -35.96
C GLU A 831 83.76 11.77 -35.97
N GLN A 832 83.47 12.69 -36.89
CA GLN A 832 82.11 13.22 -37.06
C GLN A 832 81.08 12.13 -37.43
N ARG A 833 81.46 11.14 -38.25
CA ARG A 833 80.58 9.99 -38.58
C ARG A 833 80.38 9.09 -37.37
N TYR A 834 81.45 8.81 -36.63
CA TYR A 834 81.40 8.00 -35.41
C TYR A 834 80.54 8.66 -34.32
N MET A 835 80.69 9.96 -34.08
CA MET A 835 79.86 10.70 -33.12
C MET A 835 78.38 10.74 -33.54
N LYS A 836 78.08 10.93 -34.85
CA LYS A 836 76.70 10.86 -35.37
C LYS A 836 76.10 9.46 -35.19
N ALA A 837 76.85 8.41 -35.50
CA ALA A 837 76.41 7.02 -35.28
C ALA A 837 76.18 6.73 -33.79
N LYS A 838 77.11 7.14 -32.91
CA LYS A 838 77.01 6.99 -31.46
C LYS A 838 75.79 7.72 -30.89
N ALA A 839 75.49 8.94 -31.37
CA ALA A 839 74.27 9.66 -31.00
C ALA A 839 73.00 8.92 -31.45
N THR A 840 72.95 8.41 -32.69
CA THR A 840 71.78 7.63 -33.15
C THR A 840 71.58 6.33 -32.38
N VAL A 841 72.65 5.65 -31.95
CA VAL A 841 72.57 4.44 -31.12
C VAL A 841 72.15 4.78 -29.68
N ALA A 842 72.64 5.89 -29.11
CA ALA A 842 72.21 6.37 -27.78
C ALA A 842 70.74 6.82 -27.72
N HIS A 843 70.10 7.05 -28.87
CA HIS A 843 68.67 7.34 -28.99
C HIS A 843 67.82 6.12 -29.38
N GLN A 844 68.42 4.95 -29.60
CA GLN A 844 67.67 3.70 -29.77
C GLN A 844 67.40 3.06 -28.40
N PRO A 845 66.14 2.70 -28.08
CA PRO A 845 65.87 1.91 -26.88
C PRO A 845 66.57 0.54 -27.00
N GLY A 846 67.21 0.10 -25.92
CA GLY A 846 67.92 -1.19 -25.90
C GLY A 846 66.99 -2.38 -26.20
N PRO A 847 67.52 -3.53 -26.64
CA PRO A 847 66.71 -4.68 -27.04
C PRO A 847 65.75 -5.14 -25.94
N GLU A 848 66.17 -5.10 -24.68
CA GLU A 848 65.34 -5.39 -23.50
C GLU A 848 64.09 -4.49 -23.41
N ILE A 849 64.21 -3.21 -23.77
CA ILE A 849 63.08 -2.25 -23.78
C ILE A 849 62.15 -2.54 -24.96
N VAL A 850 62.68 -2.98 -26.10
CA VAL A 850 61.86 -3.41 -27.24
C VAL A 850 61.09 -4.69 -26.90
N GLU A 851 61.74 -5.67 -26.25
CA GLU A 851 61.10 -6.89 -25.76
C GLU A 851 60.00 -6.56 -24.73
N GLN A 852 60.30 -5.72 -23.73
CA GLN A 852 59.30 -5.22 -22.78
C GLN A 852 58.13 -4.52 -23.49
N LEU A 853 58.38 -3.65 -24.47
CA LEU A 853 57.33 -3.00 -25.25
C LEU A 853 56.45 -4.01 -26.00
N THR A 854 57.03 -5.04 -26.63
CA THR A 854 56.22 -6.09 -27.29
C THR A 854 55.44 -6.94 -26.30
N ALA A 855 56.00 -7.26 -25.13
CA ALA A 855 55.30 -7.96 -24.05
C ALA A 855 54.14 -7.12 -23.49
N HIS A 856 54.34 -5.82 -23.28
CA HIS A 856 53.29 -4.89 -22.89
C HIS A 856 52.20 -4.77 -23.96
N GLN A 857 52.56 -4.67 -25.25
CA GLN A 857 51.59 -4.65 -26.35
C GLN A 857 50.75 -5.94 -26.40
N GLN A 858 51.38 -7.11 -26.28
CA GLN A 858 50.66 -8.40 -26.21
C GLN A 858 49.73 -8.46 -24.99
N ASN A 859 50.15 -7.97 -23.83
CA ASN A 859 49.31 -7.92 -22.63
C ASN A 859 48.17 -6.90 -22.75
N LEU A 860 48.35 -5.80 -23.49
CA LEU A 860 47.32 -4.82 -23.81
C LEU A 860 46.27 -5.42 -24.77
N ILE A 861 46.71 -6.19 -25.78
CA ILE A 861 45.82 -6.95 -26.68
C ILE A 861 45.00 -7.99 -25.88
N LYS A 862 45.65 -8.78 -25.01
CA LYS A 862 44.97 -9.76 -24.14
C LYS A 862 43.95 -9.09 -23.21
N ARG A 863 44.30 -7.97 -22.56
CA ARG A 863 43.36 -7.21 -21.72
C ARG A 863 42.22 -6.57 -22.50
N ASN A 864 42.44 -6.14 -23.75
CA ASN A 864 41.36 -5.66 -24.62
C ASN A 864 40.42 -6.79 -25.07
N GLN A 865 40.92 -8.02 -25.27
CA GLN A 865 40.06 -9.19 -25.50
C GLN A 865 39.24 -9.55 -24.25
N GLN A 866 39.86 -9.56 -23.07
CA GLN A 866 39.16 -9.76 -21.79
C GLN A 866 38.12 -8.65 -21.52
N MET A 867 38.43 -7.40 -21.86
CA MET A 867 37.48 -6.28 -21.77
C MET A 867 36.27 -6.50 -22.67
N ARG A 868 36.46 -6.92 -23.93
CA ARG A 868 35.35 -7.23 -24.85
C ARG A 868 34.50 -8.40 -24.37
N GLN A 869 35.12 -9.50 -23.95
CA GLN A 869 34.40 -10.64 -23.36
C GLN A 869 33.60 -10.22 -22.11
N MET A 870 34.12 -9.30 -21.30
CA MET A 870 33.40 -8.76 -20.15
C MET A 870 32.31 -7.74 -20.54
N GLN A 871 32.47 -7.00 -21.64
CA GLN A 871 31.43 -6.15 -22.22
C GLN A 871 30.28 -7.00 -22.79
N GLU A 872 30.59 -8.01 -23.59
CA GLU A 872 29.65 -9.00 -24.14
C GLU A 872 28.89 -9.73 -23.01
N ALA A 873 29.59 -10.12 -21.93
CA ALA A 873 28.96 -10.70 -20.74
C ALA A 873 28.07 -9.69 -19.99
N LEU A 874 28.50 -8.42 -19.84
CA LEU A 874 27.68 -7.38 -19.22
C LEU A 874 26.45 -7.03 -20.06
N GLU A 875 26.54 -7.06 -21.39
CA GLU A 875 25.40 -6.89 -22.31
C GLU A 875 24.45 -8.08 -22.24
N PHE A 876 24.97 -9.31 -22.18
CA PHE A 876 24.17 -10.50 -21.90
C PHE A 876 23.43 -10.37 -20.56
N PHE A 877 24.12 -10.07 -19.45
CA PHE A 877 23.50 -9.91 -18.14
C PHE A 877 22.52 -8.72 -18.07
N ARG A 878 22.76 -7.62 -18.79
CA ARG A 878 21.79 -6.54 -18.95
C ARG A 878 20.53 -7.04 -19.67
N SER A 879 20.67 -7.69 -20.82
CA SER A 879 19.54 -8.24 -21.57
C SER A 879 18.74 -9.27 -20.75
N GLN A 880 19.42 -10.08 -19.93
CA GLN A 880 18.79 -11.03 -19.01
C GLN A 880 18.08 -10.31 -17.86
N THR A 881 18.68 -9.26 -17.31
CA THR A 881 18.06 -8.40 -16.29
C THR A 881 16.81 -7.70 -16.83
N ASP A 882 16.84 -7.23 -18.08
CA ASP A 882 15.70 -6.56 -18.71
C ASP A 882 14.58 -7.56 -19.08
N GLN A 883 14.92 -8.80 -19.46
CA GLN A 883 13.96 -9.91 -19.53
C GLN A 883 13.36 -10.26 -18.16
N PHE A 884 14.15 -10.19 -17.08
CA PHE A 884 13.63 -10.40 -15.71
C PHE A 884 12.73 -9.23 -15.26
N LYS A 885 13.05 -7.97 -15.59
CA LYS A 885 12.16 -6.82 -15.38
C LYS A 885 10.83 -7.02 -16.11
N ALA A 886 10.87 -7.26 -17.43
CA ALA A 886 9.65 -7.47 -18.22
C ALA A 886 8.77 -8.61 -17.67
N ARG A 887 9.39 -9.73 -17.21
CA ARG A 887 8.64 -10.81 -16.55
C ARG A 887 8.12 -10.41 -15.16
N HIS A 888 8.89 -9.68 -14.37
CA HIS A 888 8.47 -9.15 -13.07
C HIS A 888 7.29 -8.18 -13.23
N ASP A 889 7.32 -7.33 -14.25
CA ASP A 889 6.30 -6.31 -14.47
C ASP A 889 5.01 -6.94 -15.01
N VAL A 890 5.08 -7.91 -15.93
CA VAL A 890 3.91 -8.75 -16.30
C VAL A 890 3.36 -9.56 -15.11
N LEU A 891 4.21 -10.03 -14.20
CA LEU A 891 3.76 -10.69 -12.96
C LEU A 891 3.15 -9.69 -11.97
N ARG A 892 3.65 -8.45 -11.92
CA ARG A 892 3.12 -7.35 -11.09
C ARG A 892 1.77 -6.88 -11.61
N GLU A 893 1.61 -6.71 -12.91
CA GLU A 893 0.32 -6.45 -13.58
C GLU A 893 -0.67 -7.56 -13.25
N ARG A 894 -0.29 -8.82 -13.48
CA ARG A 894 -1.16 -9.97 -13.16
C ARG A 894 -1.49 -10.08 -11.66
N LEU A 895 -0.58 -9.70 -10.76
CA LEU A 895 -0.87 -9.61 -9.32
C LEU A 895 -1.76 -8.41 -8.97
N ALA A 896 -1.61 -7.28 -9.66
CA ALA A 896 -2.49 -6.13 -9.52
C ALA A 896 -3.91 -6.46 -10.01
N ASP A 897 -4.06 -7.17 -11.13
CA ASP A 897 -5.35 -7.60 -11.67
C ASP A 897 -6.02 -8.69 -10.84
N MET A 898 -5.24 -9.65 -10.30
CA MET A 898 -5.71 -10.54 -9.24
C MET A 898 -6.14 -9.77 -7.98
N GLY A 899 -5.46 -8.67 -7.66
CA GLY A 899 -5.83 -7.75 -6.58
C GLY A 899 -7.12 -6.98 -6.88
N LYS A 900 -7.30 -6.46 -8.10
CA LYS A 900 -8.51 -5.77 -8.57
C LYS A 900 -9.71 -6.71 -8.54
N THR A 901 -9.59 -7.92 -9.08
CA THR A 901 -10.67 -8.92 -9.08
C THR A 901 -11.05 -9.36 -7.67
N TYR A 902 -10.07 -9.56 -6.78
CA TYR A 902 -10.33 -9.83 -5.35
C TYR A 902 -11.00 -8.63 -4.65
N ALA A 903 -10.56 -7.40 -4.90
CA ALA A 903 -11.17 -6.20 -4.32
C ALA A 903 -12.60 -5.98 -4.83
N ALA A 904 -12.84 -6.16 -6.13
CA ALA A 904 -14.15 -6.01 -6.76
C ALA A 904 -15.16 -7.03 -6.21
N ALA A 905 -14.78 -8.31 -6.16
CA ALA A 905 -15.68 -9.36 -5.69
C ALA A 905 -15.93 -9.27 -4.17
N ARG A 906 -14.93 -8.91 -3.35
CA ARG A 906 -15.15 -8.59 -1.92
C ARG A 906 -16.09 -7.40 -1.74
N ALA A 907 -15.96 -6.37 -2.58
CA ALA A 907 -16.87 -5.24 -2.58
C ALA A 907 -18.29 -5.61 -3.07
N GLU A 908 -18.48 -6.73 -3.75
CA GLU A 908 -19.82 -7.29 -4.05
C GLU A 908 -20.42 -8.02 -2.84
N GLU A 909 -19.64 -8.77 -2.06
CA GLU A 909 -20.15 -9.39 -0.82
C GLU A 909 -20.41 -8.35 0.28
N GLU A 910 -19.57 -7.32 0.39
CA GLU A 910 -19.86 -6.14 1.24
C GLU A 910 -21.11 -5.36 0.74
N ARG A 911 -21.53 -5.53 -0.52
CA ARG A 911 -22.84 -5.06 -1.03
C ARG A 911 -23.98 -6.04 -0.72
N ARG A 912 -23.81 -7.34 -0.97
CA ARG A 912 -24.82 -8.39 -0.72
C ARG A 912 -25.20 -8.45 0.76
N SER A 913 -24.22 -8.40 1.67
CA SER A 913 -24.42 -8.38 3.12
C SER A 913 -25.09 -7.08 3.63
N ARG A 914 -24.92 -5.94 2.94
CA ARG A 914 -25.64 -4.70 3.26
C ARG A 914 -27.09 -4.66 2.75
N VAL A 915 -27.41 -5.35 1.65
CA VAL A 915 -28.77 -5.38 1.07
C VAL A 915 -29.73 -6.26 1.88
N GLY A 916 -29.23 -7.27 2.61
CA GLY A 916 -30.05 -8.15 3.44
C GLY A 916 -30.75 -7.50 4.64
N ASN A 917 -30.47 -6.22 4.95
CA ASN A 917 -30.79 -5.62 6.25
C ASN A 917 -31.81 -4.45 6.17
N PHE A 918 -32.69 -4.42 5.16
CA PHE A 918 -33.59 -3.28 4.90
C PHE A 918 -35.07 -3.61 4.58
N THR A 919 -35.63 -4.69 5.15
CA THR A 919 -37.09 -4.94 5.12
C THR A 919 -37.62 -5.47 6.46
N GLY A 920 -38.26 -4.61 7.25
CA GLY A 920 -39.03 -5.04 8.44
C GLY A 920 -39.06 -4.01 9.57
N VAL A 921 -40.21 -3.37 9.77
CA VAL A 921 -40.48 -2.51 10.94
C VAL A 921 -41.83 -2.92 11.55
N ASN A 922 -41.80 -3.46 12.78
CA ASN A 922 -42.71 -2.99 13.84
C ASN A 922 -42.45 -3.60 15.23
N SER A 923 -42.58 -2.72 16.23
CA SER A 923 -42.91 -2.96 17.65
C SER A 923 -41.83 -3.45 18.65
N THR A 924 -41.75 -2.66 19.73
CA THR A 924 -41.22 -2.93 21.09
C THR A 924 -39.71 -3.14 21.32
N ALA A 925 -39.20 -2.35 22.28
CA ALA A 925 -37.82 -2.26 22.77
C ALA A 925 -37.50 -3.34 23.84
N PRO A 926 -36.23 -3.58 24.29
CA PRO A 926 -35.14 -2.59 24.46
C PRO A 926 -33.75 -2.93 23.88
N HIS A 927 -32.85 -1.96 24.05
CA HIS A 927 -31.41 -1.88 23.74
C HIS A 927 -30.52 -3.06 24.22
N PRO A 928 -29.24 -3.18 23.76
CA PRO A 928 -28.45 -2.21 22.96
C PRO A 928 -27.76 -2.77 21.69
N GLU A 929 -27.15 -1.83 20.95
CA GLU A 929 -25.95 -1.95 20.08
C GLU A 929 -25.92 -2.96 18.90
N SER A 930 -25.80 -2.37 17.70
CA SER A 930 -25.35 -3.00 16.45
C SER A 930 -23.99 -2.37 16.07
N PRO A 931 -23.13 -3.03 15.26
CA PRO A 931 -23.37 -2.98 13.80
C PRO A 931 -23.01 -4.24 13.00
N LEU A 932 -23.92 -4.59 12.08
CA LEU A 932 -23.68 -5.00 10.69
C LEU A 932 -22.36 -5.67 10.26
N ALA A 933 -22.51 -6.92 9.81
CA ALA A 933 -22.00 -7.44 8.53
C ALA A 933 -20.49 -7.34 8.22
N ALA A 934 -19.80 -8.46 8.42
CA ALA A 934 -18.93 -9.01 7.39
C ALA A 934 -19.70 -10.10 6.61
N ASP A 935 -19.28 -10.43 5.39
CA ASP A 935 -18.59 -11.72 5.24
C ASP A 935 -17.65 -11.79 4.02
N GLU A 936 -16.83 -12.85 4.02
CA GLU A 936 -15.64 -13.06 3.20
C GLU A 936 -15.87 -13.58 1.76
N LEU A 937 -14.79 -13.51 0.98
CA LEU A 937 -14.75 -13.88 -0.43
C LEU A 937 -14.79 -15.39 -0.71
N ALA A 938 -15.82 -15.81 -1.43
CA ALA A 938 -15.90 -17.15 -2.01
C ALA A 938 -14.87 -17.37 -3.15
N VAL A 939 -13.82 -18.14 -2.82
CA VAL A 939 -13.14 -19.12 -3.70
C VAL A 939 -12.80 -18.71 -5.15
N TYR A 940 -11.55 -18.30 -5.39
CA TYR A 940 -10.97 -18.28 -6.74
C TYR A 940 -10.44 -19.67 -7.16
N HIS A 941 -11.09 -20.31 -8.14
CA HIS A 941 -10.59 -21.54 -8.77
C HIS A 941 -9.51 -21.24 -9.83
N GLY A 942 -8.27 -21.68 -9.59
CA GLY A 942 -7.14 -21.46 -10.48
C GLY A 942 -7.13 -22.39 -11.71
N PHE A 943 -6.90 -21.79 -12.90
CA PHE A 943 -6.76 -22.50 -14.17
C PHE A 943 -5.47 -23.35 -14.21
N VAL A 944 -5.57 -24.63 -14.60
CA VAL A 944 -4.43 -25.56 -14.63
C VAL A 944 -3.71 -25.51 -15.98
N ALA A 945 -2.38 -25.31 -15.95
CA ALA A 945 -1.53 -25.45 -17.13
C ALA A 945 -1.08 -26.92 -17.32
N PRO A 946 -1.05 -27.44 -18.56
CA PRO A 946 -0.68 -28.84 -18.81
C PRO A 946 0.82 -29.09 -18.58
N PRO A 947 1.20 -30.30 -18.11
CA PRO A 947 2.59 -30.63 -17.82
C PRO A 947 3.42 -30.78 -19.11
N ARG A 948 4.62 -30.20 -19.12
CA ARG A 948 5.62 -30.51 -20.16
C ARG A 948 6.24 -31.88 -19.88
N SER A 949 6.28 -32.73 -20.90
CA SER A 949 6.87 -34.06 -20.83
C SER A 949 8.39 -34.00 -20.64
N THR A 950 8.90 -34.81 -19.71
CA THR A 950 10.33 -35.09 -19.57
C THR A 950 10.74 -36.16 -20.58
N THR A 951 11.31 -35.78 -21.72
CA THR A 951 11.97 -36.72 -22.64
C THR A 951 13.44 -36.89 -22.28
N SER A 952 13.80 -38.08 -21.81
CA SER A 952 15.19 -38.52 -21.70
C SER A 952 15.79 -38.72 -23.10
N ALA A 953 16.96 -38.13 -23.34
CA ALA A 953 17.73 -38.31 -24.58
C ALA A 953 19.22 -38.48 -24.24
N THR A 954 19.62 -39.73 -23.97
CA THR A 954 21.01 -40.08 -23.68
C THR A 954 21.80 -40.20 -24.98
N THR A 955 22.70 -39.26 -25.26
CA THR A 955 23.67 -39.39 -26.36
C THR A 955 25.05 -38.91 -25.94
N HIS A 956 26.06 -39.75 -26.17
CA HIS A 956 27.46 -39.42 -25.91
C HIS A 956 27.99 -38.38 -26.92
N ALA A 957 28.74 -37.41 -26.43
CA ALA A 957 29.85 -36.81 -27.14
C ALA A 957 30.88 -36.30 -26.13
N ALA A 958 32.09 -36.85 -26.16
CA ALA A 958 33.21 -36.33 -25.39
C ALA A 958 34.08 -35.44 -26.29
N ILE A 959 34.53 -34.30 -25.76
CA ILE A 959 35.77 -33.64 -26.13
C ILE A 959 36.29 -33.01 -24.83
N ALA A 960 37.55 -33.29 -24.51
CA ALA A 960 38.24 -32.65 -23.40
C ALA A 960 39.02 -31.43 -23.91
N LEU A 961 39.26 -30.45 -23.06
CA LEU A 961 40.54 -29.73 -23.02
C LEU A 961 40.69 -28.99 -21.69
N SER A 962 41.69 -29.39 -20.91
CA SER A 962 42.21 -28.68 -19.75
C SER A 962 43.23 -27.64 -20.18
N THR A 963 43.31 -26.50 -19.47
CA THR A 963 44.58 -25.99 -18.91
C THR A 963 44.33 -24.79 -17.99
N THR A 964 44.80 -24.88 -16.75
CA THR A 964 45.11 -23.73 -15.89
C THR A 964 46.62 -23.67 -15.70
N PRO A 965 47.29 -22.52 -15.88
CA PRO A 965 48.68 -22.37 -15.46
C PRO A 965 48.73 -22.20 -13.93
N GLY A 966 49.62 -22.93 -13.26
CA GLY A 966 49.94 -22.73 -11.85
C GLY A 966 51.19 -21.86 -11.68
N GLU A 967 51.24 -21.10 -10.59
CA GLU A 967 52.47 -20.50 -10.10
C GLU A 967 53.31 -21.59 -9.40
N GLY A 968 54.62 -21.58 -9.60
CA GLY A 968 55.54 -22.58 -9.03
C GLY A 968 56.53 -21.96 -8.06
N VAL A 969 56.80 -22.65 -6.95
CA VAL A 969 57.90 -22.35 -6.02
C VAL A 969 58.61 -23.66 -5.63
N ASP A 970 59.84 -23.76 -6.08
CA ASP A 970 61.03 -24.45 -5.55
C ASP A 970 60.93 -25.79 -4.79
N LEU A 971 61.70 -26.75 -5.30
CA LEU A 971 62.25 -27.92 -4.59
C LEU A 971 63.76 -28.01 -4.88
N PRO A 972 64.59 -28.33 -3.89
CA PRO A 972 65.93 -28.85 -4.16
C PRO A 972 66.26 -30.13 -3.38
N SER A 973 66.76 -31.15 -4.09
CA SER A 973 67.59 -32.27 -3.59
C SER A 973 66.93 -33.26 -2.57
N GLU A 974 67.36 -34.51 -2.38
CA GLU A 974 68.46 -35.32 -2.93
C GLU A 974 67.93 -36.67 -3.50
N GLY A 975 68.78 -37.46 -4.16
CA GLY A 975 68.53 -38.88 -4.48
C GLY A 975 69.37 -39.81 -3.58
N PRO A 976 69.85 -40.98 -4.05
CA PRO A 976 69.38 -41.85 -5.14
C PRO A 976 69.26 -43.34 -4.69
N HIS A 977 68.92 -44.28 -5.59
CA HIS A 977 69.65 -45.57 -5.76
C HIS A 977 68.97 -46.57 -6.74
N GLN A 978 69.79 -47.14 -7.65
CA GLN A 978 69.76 -48.54 -8.15
C GLN A 978 68.50 -49.03 -8.94
N SER A 979 68.55 -49.99 -9.88
CA SER A 979 69.65 -50.80 -10.46
C SER A 979 69.29 -51.25 -11.89
N ALA A 980 70.30 -51.71 -12.67
CA ALA A 980 70.22 -52.48 -13.93
C ALA A 980 69.50 -51.81 -15.14
N ALA A 981 69.99 -51.83 -16.39
CA ALA A 981 70.62 -52.88 -17.21
C ALA A 981 69.63 -53.98 -17.67
N GLN A 982 69.60 -54.39 -18.95
CA GLN A 982 70.43 -54.01 -20.11
C GLN A 982 69.77 -54.46 -21.44
N LEU A 983 69.87 -53.64 -22.49
CA LEU A 983 69.89 -53.98 -23.94
C LEU A 983 68.67 -54.77 -24.54
N GLN A 984 68.26 -54.52 -25.79
CA GLN A 984 68.86 -53.70 -26.86
C GLN A 984 68.00 -52.46 -27.18
#